data_AF-A0A936GRT3-F1
#
_entry.id   AF-A0A936GRT3-F1
#
_cell.length_a   1.000
_cell.length_b   1.000
_cell.length_c   1.000
_cell.angle_alpha   90.00
_cell.angle_beta   90.00
_cell.angle_gamma   90.00
#
_symmetry.space_group_name_H-M   'P 1'
#
loop_
_entity.id
_entity.type
_entity.pdbx_description
1 polymer ?
#
loop_
_entity_poly.entity_id
_entity_poly.type
_entity_poly.pdbx_seq_one_letter_code
_entity_poly.pdbx_strand_id
1 'polypeptide(L)'
;MSFCLFSTVYAGIDPMQLRLLEPYSMPLRWDNIEDEPFWISGIKPEYNDDWEMETIRLAPNRQLTVFLPAYETLRFYHPRQALDAKSFDVYSSDGTGLGLKQNLKSSTDGRSLILSPNSDQPLLVHIQRKCCQLGEVELALFVSRKEPLNEIAPYRNLILSSARWCLLGQTPFGLPEIYHNLLGLQPQHFEVRGPARIALKSRLNYERTASEMLQHYRLKYWFDDDKNKQTQLISTEVEKRRVITVNESVEVVGREEQIFFEVPPGRHRLYLQADRPVYVQLLAQTERDYLFRGLNNPQLPVESIRKLGLLPSTEFPVKEQTAKTIARDNSRRLGATAASNLLRDAALKRQDYPQAKTEAEYLRNASSYYRDVMPSKKPDSGDQFAAYFITKGLQSINRPGRNAILSEQHAVDALEQLSQGYFTPLTQQGSAGANEYALPEQEAEGELRLIVDKSDCGSEYLHIEINREASNDLWLHCQPDVGAEAFVRTITEAALFGVKPESKHTQPTLRPFFAAFSEPGKLIPAAVYEVPLPKKARTLKLWRSSKPDKPLYVALQYRTTKAFTLTEQSYLSLLQSLPGKEAARTKLIDFLSHEDAESPNKNPPDSLYQDEEQLRNQWIAFKRLLFSEVKLYKSAVSDFPAQRRDSGDRATIANLTKLAQQAEDRQFWLEALEYWGEIVNKTSGFAHEQAQLHQAELLKKLGEDYLAENLFRYLTLFADDSVAEAAAAKLSDSYQIQKNDAGLLALTASMFIHRPTDLHADRLFNALMKNGEYRFALLFGLAYGKNIPSEGLLTAAYQLEWWETYDRLLDRMTPTQRAFAKGLKAQHFADFDGALKAWAGAELKNWHDYLQQGQHLRELLAHSTAKNAQTLYEQWANWQQKNPGEQLWKNGVRYIKDYAASDTYYLVERDIYSQAFRATQERPVVLKLLGPATLNLLVRPMHRPDQPELALDGWLDIADNDESYRYPYLNNQIARGLKIVGSDDFQVGNLVSLTYRVGLGWHEIKLSSEQTPVSISVQEQRPELAMTVLPPLTEETWSGIAAVTPPNYSQFSSGKP
;
A
#
# COMPACT_ATOMS: atom_id res chain seq x y z
N MET A 1 -4.78 2.92 53.13
CA MET A 1 -5.23 2.99 51.74
C MET A 1 -4.04 3.42 50.89
N SER A 2 -3.26 2.45 50.41
CA SER A 2 -2.19 2.72 49.43
C SER A 2 -2.77 2.43 48.05
N PHE A 3 -2.76 3.43 47.17
CA PHE A 3 -3.06 3.24 45.76
C PHE A 3 -2.09 2.19 45.20
N CYS A 4 -2.59 1.00 44.85
CA CYS A 4 -1.85 0.07 43.99
C CYS A 4 -1.69 0.76 42.63
N LEU A 5 -0.49 1.27 42.36
CA LEU A 5 -0.08 1.68 41.03
C LEU A 5 -0.21 0.46 40.10
N PHE A 6 -1.01 0.62 39.05
CA PHE A 6 -1.25 -0.38 38.01
C PHE A 6 0.06 -0.92 37.43
N SER A 7 0.09 -2.22 37.09
CA SER A 7 1.19 -2.84 36.37
C SER A 7 1.29 -2.23 34.96
N THR A 8 2.29 -1.38 34.72
CA THR A 8 2.60 -0.89 33.37
C THR A 8 3.21 -2.03 32.55
N VAL A 9 2.69 -2.23 31.34
CA VAL A 9 3.11 -3.32 30.45
C VAL A 9 3.59 -2.77 29.13
N TYR A 10 4.70 -3.34 28.66
CA TYR A 10 5.42 -2.90 27.47
C TYR A 10 5.55 -4.10 26.54
N ALA A 11 5.12 -3.93 25.28
CA ALA A 11 5.32 -4.91 24.22
C ALA A 11 6.48 -4.47 23.34
N GLY A 12 7.43 -5.38 23.08
CA GLY A 12 8.64 -5.13 22.31
C GLY A 12 9.85 -4.96 23.22
N ILE A 13 10.11 -3.73 23.65
CA ILE A 13 11.38 -3.36 24.29
C ILE A 13 11.31 -3.57 25.81
N ASP A 14 12.40 -4.00 26.45
CA ASP A 14 12.45 -4.18 27.91
C ASP A 14 12.92 -2.90 28.65
N PRO A 15 12.02 -2.16 29.34
CA PRO A 15 12.41 -1.05 30.20
C PRO A 15 13.48 -1.41 31.24
N MET A 16 13.50 -2.65 31.75
CA MET A 16 14.48 -3.09 32.73
C MET A 16 15.88 -3.14 32.10
N GLN A 17 16.02 -3.80 30.95
CA GLN A 17 17.28 -3.80 30.20
C GLN A 17 17.76 -2.39 29.91
N LEU A 18 16.88 -1.51 29.41
CA LEU A 18 17.24 -0.13 29.11
C LEU A 18 17.73 0.64 30.33
N ARG A 19 17.10 0.44 31.49
CA ARG A 19 17.46 1.09 32.75
C ARG A 19 18.77 0.56 33.32
N LEU A 20 19.02 -0.74 33.18
CA LEU A 20 20.30 -1.36 33.56
C LEU A 20 21.46 -0.90 32.69
N LEU A 21 21.19 -0.51 31.43
CA LEU A 21 22.20 0.01 30.52
C LEU A 21 22.59 1.47 30.80
N GLU A 22 21.71 2.30 31.39
CA GLU A 22 21.97 3.73 31.61
C GLU A 22 23.29 4.09 32.32
N PRO A 23 23.77 3.34 33.33
CA PRO A 23 25.04 3.65 33.99
C PRO A 23 26.28 3.40 33.11
N TYR A 24 26.13 2.72 31.97
CA TYR A 24 27.24 2.30 31.14
C TYR A 24 27.42 3.20 29.92
N SER A 25 28.64 3.71 29.73
CA SER A 25 29.06 4.30 28.45
C SER A 25 29.47 3.20 27.48
N MET A 26 28.93 3.19 26.26
CA MET A 26 29.52 2.36 25.22
C MET A 26 30.89 2.89 24.81
N PRO A 27 31.95 2.07 24.85
CA PRO A 27 33.22 2.45 24.28
C PRO A 27 33.07 2.60 22.76
N LEU A 28 33.41 3.77 22.23
CA LEU A 28 33.59 3.97 20.80
C LEU A 28 34.98 3.47 20.43
N ARG A 29 35.05 2.44 19.59
CA ARG A 29 36.30 1.97 18.99
C ARG A 29 36.38 2.43 17.54
N TRP A 30 37.61 2.63 17.09
CA TRP A 30 37.95 2.91 15.70
C TRP A 30 38.84 1.78 15.23
N ASP A 31 38.35 0.96 14.31
CA ASP A 31 39.09 -0.15 13.74
C ASP A 31 39.71 0.31 12.42
N ASN A 32 41.04 0.20 12.29
CA ASN A 32 41.75 0.56 11.07
C ASN A 32 41.34 -0.41 9.95
N ILE A 33 41.14 0.09 8.74
CA ILE A 33 40.81 -0.74 7.58
C ILE A 33 42.10 -1.32 7.02
N GLU A 34 42.31 -2.62 7.24
CA GLU A 34 43.54 -3.33 6.86
C GLU A 34 43.35 -4.18 5.58
N ASP A 35 42.24 -4.94 5.50
CA ASP A 35 41.92 -5.80 4.35
C ASP A 35 40.39 -6.06 4.27
N GLU A 36 39.98 -7.04 3.45
CA GLU A 36 38.64 -7.64 3.50
C GLU A 36 38.26 -8.04 4.94
N PRO A 37 36.98 -7.90 5.35
CA PRO A 37 35.81 -7.54 4.55
C PRO A 37 35.52 -6.03 4.47
N PHE A 38 36.32 -5.17 5.13
CA PHE A 38 36.09 -3.72 5.14
C PHE A 38 36.65 -3.04 3.89
N TRP A 39 37.78 -3.52 3.36
CA TRP A 39 38.25 -3.15 2.03
C TRP A 39 37.57 -4.04 0.98
N ILE A 40 37.08 -3.44 -0.11
CA ILE A 40 36.37 -4.16 -1.19
C ILE A 40 37.15 -4.13 -2.49
N SER A 41 37.63 -2.96 -2.91
CA SER A 41 38.37 -2.81 -4.17
C SER A 41 39.14 -1.50 -4.26
N GLY A 42 40.05 -1.41 -5.23
CA GLY A 42 40.86 -0.22 -5.51
C GLY A 42 42.27 -0.30 -4.90
N ILE A 43 42.76 0.80 -4.36
CA ILE A 43 44.07 0.84 -3.69
C ILE A 43 44.00 0.00 -2.41
N LYS A 44 44.90 -0.97 -2.28
CA LYS A 44 45.01 -1.80 -1.08
C LYS A 44 45.70 -1.00 0.05
N PRO A 45 45.22 -1.10 1.30
CA PRO A 45 45.96 -0.57 2.45
C PRO A 45 47.34 -1.22 2.58
N GLU A 46 48.32 -0.44 3.00
CA GLU A 46 49.68 -0.89 3.32
C GLU A 46 50.13 -0.35 4.69
N TYR A 47 50.77 -1.22 5.47
CA TYR A 47 51.25 -0.90 6.81
C TYR A 47 52.31 0.20 6.75
N ASN A 48 52.12 1.24 7.54
CA ASN A 48 53.06 2.33 7.69
C ASN A 48 53.72 2.27 9.07
N ASP A 49 55.02 1.93 9.09
CA ASP A 49 55.81 1.80 10.33
C ASP A 49 55.86 3.10 11.15
N ASP A 50 55.84 4.27 10.50
CA ASP A 50 55.92 5.56 11.21
C ASP A 50 54.63 5.89 11.96
N TRP A 51 53.49 5.37 11.49
CA TRP A 51 52.16 5.67 12.05
C TRP A 51 51.58 4.49 12.83
N GLU A 52 52.20 3.31 12.76
CA GLU A 52 51.73 2.06 13.37
C GLU A 52 50.28 1.73 12.95
N MET A 53 49.97 1.93 11.67
CA MET A 53 48.65 1.70 11.08
C MET A 53 48.74 1.47 9.58
N GLU A 54 47.74 0.79 9.03
CA GLU A 54 47.49 0.64 7.61
C GLU A 54 47.02 1.96 6.99
N THR A 55 47.70 2.35 5.92
CA THR A 55 47.48 3.61 5.21
C THR A 55 47.22 3.36 3.73
N ILE A 56 46.57 4.32 3.10
CA ILE A 56 46.36 4.34 1.65
C ILE A 56 47.01 5.58 1.05
N ARG A 57 47.61 5.43 -0.13
CA ARG A 57 48.16 6.53 -0.93
C ARG A 57 47.25 6.81 -2.12
N LEU A 58 46.46 7.88 -2.01
CA LEU A 58 45.42 8.20 -2.99
C LEU A 58 45.91 9.31 -3.93
N ALA A 59 46.41 8.92 -5.11
CA ALA A 59 46.74 9.84 -6.20
C ALA A 59 45.48 10.45 -6.85
N PRO A 60 45.56 11.60 -7.53
CA PRO A 60 44.45 12.16 -8.28
C PRO A 60 43.82 11.14 -9.24
N ASN A 61 42.49 11.07 -9.29
CA ASN A 61 41.71 10.09 -10.05
C ASN A 61 41.86 8.62 -9.64
N ARG A 62 42.60 8.32 -8.57
CA ARG A 62 42.53 7.00 -7.96
C ARG A 62 41.35 6.94 -6.99
N GLN A 63 40.79 5.75 -6.90
CA GLN A 63 39.65 5.44 -6.06
C GLN A 63 39.88 4.18 -5.25
N LEU A 64 39.16 4.08 -4.14
CA LEU A 64 38.95 2.83 -3.43
C LEU A 64 37.48 2.71 -2.99
N THR A 65 37.06 1.49 -2.71
CA THR A 65 35.73 1.18 -2.20
C THR A 65 35.88 0.44 -0.87
N VAL A 66 35.17 0.91 0.15
CA VAL A 66 35.13 0.29 1.47
C VAL A 66 33.71 -0.07 1.87
N PHE A 67 33.55 -1.11 2.67
CA PHE A 67 32.28 -1.49 3.27
C PHE A 67 32.08 -0.74 4.58
N LEU A 68 30.94 -0.08 4.72
CA LEU A 68 30.51 0.59 5.94
C LEU A 68 29.29 -0.14 6.53
N PRO A 69 29.42 -0.79 7.70
CA PRO A 69 28.28 -1.43 8.34
C PRO A 69 27.16 -0.44 8.69
N ALA A 70 25.94 -0.96 8.80
CA ALA A 70 24.77 -0.18 9.19
C ALA A 70 25.03 0.60 10.50
N TYR A 71 24.64 1.87 10.50
CA TYR A 71 24.80 2.83 11.60
C TYR A 71 26.24 3.12 12.06
N GLU A 72 27.26 2.65 11.35
CA GLU A 72 28.65 2.97 11.65
C GLU A 72 29.10 4.23 10.89
N THR A 73 30.26 4.74 11.29
CA THR A 73 30.88 5.95 10.78
C THR A 73 32.24 5.62 10.18
N LEU A 74 32.58 6.27 9.08
CA LEU A 74 33.88 6.18 8.46
C LEU A 74 34.70 7.43 8.81
N ARG A 75 35.97 7.23 9.17
CA ARG A 75 36.92 8.29 9.51
C ARG A 75 38.13 8.22 8.59
N PHE A 76 38.47 9.35 7.99
CA PHE A 76 39.75 9.58 7.34
C PHE A 76 40.64 10.27 8.35
N TYR A 77 41.88 9.84 8.49
CA TYR A 77 42.79 10.37 9.51
C TYR A 77 44.19 10.57 8.95
N HIS A 78 44.78 11.70 9.29
CA HIS A 78 46.20 11.94 9.10
C HIS A 78 46.80 12.51 10.39
N PRO A 79 47.89 11.93 10.94
CA PRO A 79 48.40 12.31 12.26
C PRO A 79 49.05 13.71 12.31
N ARG A 80 49.57 14.22 11.18
CA ARG A 80 50.39 15.44 11.11
C ARG A 80 49.80 16.54 10.24
N GLN A 81 48.91 16.22 9.29
CA GLN A 81 48.37 17.18 8.32
C GLN A 81 46.86 17.38 8.50
N ALA A 82 46.39 18.62 8.31
CA ALA A 82 44.96 18.89 8.23
C ALA A 82 44.40 18.41 6.89
N LEU A 83 43.25 17.73 6.95
CA LEU A 83 42.56 17.21 5.77
C LEU A 83 41.47 18.18 5.32
N ASP A 84 41.47 18.51 4.03
CA ASP A 84 40.41 19.31 3.42
C ASP A 84 39.35 18.40 2.80
N ALA A 85 38.11 18.51 3.28
CA ALA A 85 36.95 17.78 2.75
C ALA A 85 36.78 17.98 1.24
N LYS A 86 37.12 19.16 0.70
CA LYS A 86 36.97 19.46 -0.73
C LYS A 86 37.95 18.70 -1.62
N SER A 87 38.99 18.08 -1.06
CA SER A 87 39.99 17.32 -1.81
C SER A 87 39.51 15.93 -2.24
N PHE A 88 38.39 15.48 -1.70
CA PHE A 88 37.83 14.15 -1.95
C PHE A 88 36.43 14.27 -2.57
N ASP A 89 36.10 13.33 -3.44
CA ASP A 89 34.71 13.00 -3.75
C ASP A 89 34.41 11.67 -3.07
N VAL A 90 33.32 11.65 -2.28
CA VAL A 90 32.90 10.48 -1.52
C VAL A 90 31.46 10.17 -1.90
N TYR A 91 31.20 8.94 -2.31
CA TYR A 91 29.86 8.47 -2.67
C TYR A 91 29.49 7.29 -1.81
N SER A 92 28.24 7.22 -1.35
CA SER A 92 27.69 6.04 -0.68
C SER A 92 26.70 5.34 -1.60
N SER A 93 26.81 4.02 -1.71
CA SER A 93 26.01 3.13 -2.57
C SER A 93 25.46 1.98 -1.74
N ASP A 94 24.30 1.44 -2.11
CA ASP A 94 23.76 0.19 -1.56
C ASP A 94 24.34 -1.06 -2.28
N GLY A 95 25.32 -0.86 -3.18
CA GLY A 95 25.95 -1.89 -4.00
C GLY A 95 25.20 -2.21 -5.29
N THR A 96 24.00 -1.67 -5.51
CA THR A 96 23.23 -1.90 -6.74
C THR A 96 23.74 -1.08 -7.93
N GLY A 97 24.66 -0.15 -7.70
CA GLY A 97 25.35 0.64 -8.72
C GLY A 97 24.88 2.10 -8.82
N LEU A 98 24.24 2.64 -7.80
CA LEU A 98 23.92 4.06 -7.71
C LEU A 98 24.48 4.63 -6.40
N GLY A 99 25.38 5.60 -6.52
CA GLY A 99 26.03 6.25 -5.38
C GLY A 99 25.57 7.70 -5.20
N LEU A 100 25.19 8.10 -4.00
CA LEU A 100 24.92 9.50 -3.64
C LEU A 100 26.18 10.17 -3.08
N LYS A 101 26.49 11.37 -3.57
CA LYS A 101 27.61 12.15 -3.04
C LYS A 101 27.37 12.55 -1.58
N GLN A 102 28.39 12.34 -0.76
CA GLN A 102 28.36 12.59 0.67
C GLN A 102 29.25 13.77 1.05
N ASN A 103 28.80 14.52 2.05
CA ASN A 103 29.57 15.60 2.65
C ASN A 103 30.35 15.10 3.86
N LEU A 104 31.66 15.35 3.88
CA LEU A 104 32.52 15.02 5.01
C LEU A 104 32.53 16.15 6.04
N LYS A 105 32.49 15.79 7.33
CA LYS A 105 32.63 16.73 8.44
C LYS A 105 34.06 16.70 8.98
N SER A 106 34.71 17.85 9.09
CA SER A 106 36.05 17.93 9.68
C SER A 106 36.00 17.86 11.20
N SER A 107 36.98 17.20 11.81
CA SER A 107 37.22 17.27 13.26
C SER A 107 37.69 18.66 13.68
N THR A 108 37.60 18.94 14.98
CA THR A 108 38.03 20.23 15.58
C THR A 108 39.52 20.52 15.39
N ASP A 109 40.36 19.47 15.35
CA ASP A 109 41.79 19.58 15.07
C ASP A 109 42.14 19.58 13.57
N GLY A 110 41.13 19.43 12.69
CA GLY A 110 41.28 19.36 11.24
C GLY A 110 41.97 18.11 10.71
N ARG A 111 42.42 17.19 11.58
CA ARG A 111 43.19 15.98 11.20
C ARG A 111 42.34 14.82 10.75
N SER A 112 41.02 14.92 10.95
CA SER A 112 40.07 13.89 10.57
C SER A 112 38.94 14.44 9.72
N LEU A 113 38.48 13.61 8.79
CA LEU A 113 37.22 13.80 8.07
C LEU A 113 36.29 12.65 8.43
N ILE A 114 35.03 12.96 8.72
CA ILE A 114 34.05 12.01 9.24
C ILE A 114 32.86 11.93 8.30
N LEU A 115 32.49 10.70 7.95
CA LEU A 115 31.28 10.34 7.23
C LEU A 115 30.36 9.52 8.14
N SER A 116 29.22 10.10 8.53
CA SER A 116 28.19 9.44 9.34
C SER A 116 26.85 9.43 8.57
N PRO A 117 26.62 8.45 7.69
CA PRO A 117 25.42 8.43 6.86
C PRO A 117 24.15 8.11 7.66
N ASN A 118 24.28 7.56 8.87
CA ASN A 118 23.17 7.10 9.73
C ASN A 118 22.22 6.13 9.00
N SER A 119 22.75 5.37 8.03
CA SER A 119 22.01 4.38 7.27
C SER A 119 21.65 3.18 8.13
N ASP A 120 20.41 2.69 7.98
CA ASP A 120 19.93 1.47 8.61
C ASP A 120 20.37 0.19 7.87
N GLN A 121 20.81 0.34 6.62
CA GLN A 121 21.45 -0.71 5.84
C GLN A 121 22.96 -0.51 5.75
N PRO A 122 23.74 -1.59 5.58
CA PRO A 122 25.13 -1.47 5.20
C PRO A 122 25.28 -0.78 3.84
N LEU A 123 26.39 -0.08 3.66
CA LEU A 123 26.69 0.70 2.46
C LEU A 123 28.09 0.38 1.95
N LEU A 124 28.30 0.59 0.65
CA LEU A 124 29.62 0.75 0.07
C LEU A 124 29.95 2.25 0.00
N VAL A 125 31.17 2.61 0.36
CA VAL A 125 31.67 3.98 0.30
C VAL A 125 32.81 4.05 -0.71
N HIS A 126 32.59 4.78 -1.79
CA HIS A 126 33.59 5.05 -2.81
C HIS A 126 34.30 6.35 -2.47
N ILE A 127 35.63 6.30 -2.43
CA ILE A 127 36.49 7.42 -2.04
C ILE A 127 37.42 7.70 -3.20
N GLN A 128 37.34 8.91 -3.75
CA GLN A 128 38.17 9.35 -4.87
C GLN A 128 38.90 10.65 -4.53
N ARG A 129 40.17 10.75 -4.93
CA ARG A 129 40.91 12.03 -4.92
C ARG A 129 40.56 12.82 -6.18
N LYS A 130 40.15 14.08 -6.01
CA LYS A 130 39.77 14.94 -7.14
C LYS A 130 40.91 15.13 -8.14
N CYS A 131 40.56 15.15 -9.42
CA CYS A 131 41.49 15.29 -10.55
C CYS A 131 42.37 16.55 -10.48
N CYS A 132 41.85 17.66 -9.96
CA CYS A 132 42.54 18.96 -9.91
C CYS A 132 43.42 19.15 -8.67
N GLN A 133 43.54 18.14 -7.80
CA GLN A 133 44.41 18.21 -6.63
C GLN A 133 45.85 17.87 -7.02
N LEU A 134 46.84 18.57 -6.44
CA LEU A 134 48.26 18.27 -6.65
C LEU A 134 48.74 17.21 -5.67
N GLY A 135 49.45 16.21 -6.18
CA GLY A 135 50.15 15.19 -5.40
C GLY A 135 49.25 14.10 -4.80
N GLU A 136 49.90 13.05 -4.33
CA GLU A 136 49.31 11.97 -3.55
C GLU A 136 49.01 12.44 -2.13
N VAL A 137 47.96 11.89 -1.52
CA VAL A 137 47.71 12.02 -0.08
C VAL A 137 47.81 10.65 0.56
N GLU A 138 48.61 10.55 1.62
CA GLU A 138 48.66 9.38 2.49
C GLU A 138 47.69 9.59 3.65
N LEU A 139 46.79 8.64 3.91
CA LEU A 139 45.84 8.72 5.01
C LEU A 139 45.45 7.32 5.50
N ALA A 140 45.05 7.23 6.77
CA ALA A 140 44.50 6.01 7.34
C ALA A 140 42.97 6.09 7.37
N LEU A 141 42.31 4.96 7.13
CA LEU A 141 40.87 4.81 7.18
C LEU A 141 40.46 4.00 8.40
N PHE A 142 39.38 4.42 9.05
CA PHE A 142 38.83 3.74 10.22
C PHE A 142 37.32 3.61 10.13
N VAL A 143 36.79 2.45 10.51
CA VAL A 143 35.35 2.23 10.73
C VAL A 143 35.09 2.31 12.22
N SER A 144 34.03 3.01 12.62
CA SER A 144 33.60 2.97 14.01
C SER A 144 33.03 1.60 14.35
N ARG A 145 33.23 1.18 15.59
CA ARG A 145 32.52 0.05 16.17
C ARG A 145 32.07 0.44 17.56
N LYS A 146 30.76 0.34 17.78
CA LYS A 146 30.17 0.45 19.11
C LYS A 146 29.83 -0.95 19.57
N GLU A 147 30.55 -1.44 20.57
CA GLU A 147 30.29 -2.77 21.14
C GLU A 147 29.05 -2.69 22.02
N PRO A 148 27.91 -3.25 21.60
CA PRO A 148 26.73 -3.26 22.44
C PRO A 148 27.00 -4.14 23.66
N LEU A 149 26.48 -3.73 24.81
CA LEU A 149 26.51 -4.56 25.99
C LEU A 149 25.55 -5.73 25.78
N ASN A 150 25.98 -6.93 26.19
CA ASN A 150 25.12 -8.11 26.20
C ASN A 150 23.89 -7.88 27.11
N GLU A 151 22.86 -8.72 26.98
CA GLU A 151 21.67 -8.67 27.83
C GLU A 151 22.06 -8.73 29.33
N ILE A 152 21.73 -7.67 30.07
CA ILE A 152 22.02 -7.49 31.50
C ILE A 152 20.78 -7.82 32.35
N ALA A 153 19.59 -7.88 31.73
CA ALA A 153 18.32 -8.23 32.35
C ALA A 153 17.87 -9.66 31.96
N PRO A 154 18.63 -10.75 32.21
CA PRO A 154 18.23 -12.06 31.73
C PRO A 154 16.93 -12.56 32.39
N TYR A 155 16.09 -13.21 31.59
CA TYR A 155 14.91 -13.94 32.06
C TYR A 155 15.14 -15.44 31.84
N ARG A 156 15.35 -16.22 32.91
CA ARG A 156 15.79 -17.64 32.79
C ARG A 156 14.86 -18.63 33.46
N ASN A 157 14.05 -18.19 34.42
CA ASN A 157 13.23 -19.09 35.22
C ASN A 157 11.91 -19.37 34.51
N LEU A 158 11.83 -20.53 33.86
CA LEU A 158 10.61 -20.97 33.17
C LEU A 158 9.46 -21.15 34.16
N ILE A 159 8.32 -20.50 33.88
CA ILE A 159 7.07 -20.72 34.59
C ILE A 159 6.27 -21.78 33.83
N LEU A 160 6.05 -22.91 34.50
CA LEU A 160 5.26 -24.00 33.97
C LEU A 160 3.78 -23.84 34.34
N SER A 161 2.91 -24.39 33.51
CA SER A 161 1.46 -24.49 33.72
C SER A 161 1.01 -25.94 33.48
N SER A 162 -0.23 -26.25 33.82
CA SER A 162 -0.93 -27.45 33.37
C SER A 162 -1.31 -27.41 31.88
N ALA A 163 -0.99 -26.31 31.19
CA ALA A 163 -1.12 -26.17 29.75
C ALA A 163 -0.45 -27.29 28.95
N ARG A 164 -0.98 -27.55 27.76
CA ARG A 164 -0.30 -28.38 26.78
C ARG A 164 0.95 -27.65 26.31
N TRP A 165 2.11 -28.25 26.57
CA TRP A 165 3.39 -27.72 26.11
C TRP A 165 3.85 -28.40 24.81
N CYS A 166 4.82 -27.78 24.15
CA CYS A 166 5.50 -28.26 22.96
C CYS A 166 6.97 -27.79 22.98
N LEU A 167 7.80 -28.45 22.18
CA LEU A 167 9.19 -28.08 21.97
C LEU A 167 9.30 -27.26 20.68
N LEU A 168 9.77 -26.03 20.81
CA LEU A 168 9.99 -25.11 19.70
C LEU A 168 11.48 -25.05 19.37
N GLY A 169 11.87 -25.69 18.26
CA GLY A 169 13.24 -25.75 17.75
C GLY A 169 13.50 -24.73 16.64
N GLN A 170 14.77 -24.36 16.47
CA GLN A 170 15.21 -23.43 15.42
C GLN A 170 16.40 -24.03 14.67
N THR A 171 16.31 -24.14 13.36
CA THR A 171 17.40 -24.68 12.52
C THR A 171 18.16 -23.54 11.84
N PRO A 172 19.51 -23.57 11.76
CA PRO A 172 20.45 -24.61 12.19
C PRO A 172 21.00 -24.47 13.62
N PHE A 173 20.53 -23.51 14.43
CA PHE A 173 21.05 -23.28 15.77
C PHE A 173 19.93 -23.13 16.80
N GLY A 174 20.08 -23.82 17.93
CA GLY A 174 19.22 -23.67 19.10
C GLY A 174 18.75 -25.02 19.61
N LEU A 175 18.93 -25.26 20.91
CA LEU A 175 18.22 -26.34 21.57
C LEU A 175 16.72 -26.00 21.58
N PRO A 176 15.83 -26.97 21.37
CA PRO A 176 14.39 -26.71 21.47
C PRO A 176 14.02 -26.13 22.83
N GLU A 177 13.20 -25.09 22.82
CA GLU A 177 12.68 -24.43 24.02
C GLU A 177 11.26 -24.90 24.33
N ILE A 178 10.90 -24.95 25.62
CA ILE A 178 9.53 -25.31 26.04
C ILE A 178 8.62 -24.10 25.87
N TYR A 179 7.55 -24.28 25.11
CA TYR A 179 6.46 -23.32 24.93
C TYR A 179 5.12 -23.98 25.27
N HIS A 180 4.18 -23.19 25.77
CA HIS A 180 2.79 -23.58 26.00
C HIS A 180 1.93 -23.19 24.80
N ASN A 181 1.02 -24.07 24.37
CA ASN A 181 0.10 -23.79 23.28
C ASN A 181 -1.22 -23.23 23.85
N LEU A 182 -1.44 -21.93 23.68
CA LEU A 182 -2.72 -21.31 24.00
C LEU A 182 -3.66 -21.47 22.81
N LEU A 183 -4.76 -22.18 23.01
CA LEU A 183 -5.85 -22.24 22.02
C LEU A 183 -6.61 -20.90 22.02
N GLY A 184 -7.06 -20.47 20.84
CA GLY A 184 -7.81 -19.23 20.69
C GLY A 184 -9.06 -19.19 21.57
N LEU A 185 -9.31 -18.02 22.17
CA LEU A 185 -10.43 -17.69 23.05
C LEU A 185 -10.54 -18.50 24.34
N GLN A 186 -9.57 -19.37 24.66
CA GLN A 186 -9.58 -20.16 25.89
C GLN A 186 -8.57 -19.60 26.91
N PRO A 187 -9.01 -19.15 28.09
CA PRO A 187 -8.08 -18.65 29.10
C PRO A 187 -7.30 -19.78 29.76
N GLN A 188 -6.00 -19.57 29.90
CA GLN A 188 -5.04 -20.46 30.54
C GLN A 188 -4.47 -19.78 31.78
N HIS A 189 -4.30 -20.50 32.89
CA HIS A 189 -3.69 -19.93 34.09
C HIS A 189 -2.27 -20.45 34.33
N PHE A 190 -1.46 -19.61 34.97
CA PHE A 190 -0.09 -19.84 35.39
C PHE A 190 0.04 -19.44 36.85
N GLU A 191 0.63 -20.30 37.67
CA GLU A 191 0.91 -19.98 39.07
C GLU A 191 2.23 -19.18 39.14
N VAL A 192 2.15 -17.94 39.63
CA VAL A 192 3.29 -17.03 39.69
C VAL A 192 3.48 -16.48 41.10
N ARG A 193 4.74 -16.20 41.47
CA ARG A 193 5.08 -15.65 42.78
C ARG A 193 5.87 -14.36 42.62
N GLY A 194 5.36 -13.27 43.17
CA GLY A 194 6.05 -11.99 43.18
C GLY A 194 6.68 -11.64 44.54
N PRO A 195 7.44 -10.53 44.61
CA PRO A 195 7.68 -9.59 43.52
C PRO A 195 8.61 -10.18 42.44
N ALA A 196 8.15 -10.19 41.19
CA ALA A 196 8.90 -10.74 40.06
C ALA A 196 8.50 -10.01 38.78
N ARG A 197 9.41 -9.92 37.81
CA ARG A 197 9.11 -9.43 36.47
C ARG A 197 9.06 -10.62 35.52
N ILE A 198 8.04 -10.69 34.69
CA ILE A 198 7.85 -11.76 33.72
C ILE A 198 8.10 -11.21 32.32
N ALA A 199 8.90 -11.93 31.54
CA ALA A 199 8.95 -11.84 30.10
C ALA A 199 8.02 -12.91 29.52
N LEU A 200 7.00 -12.47 28.80
CA LEU A 200 6.08 -13.30 28.05
C LEU A 200 6.50 -13.25 26.58
N LYS A 201 7.14 -14.33 26.11
CA LYS A 201 7.41 -14.52 24.69
C LYS A 201 6.19 -15.13 24.02
N SER A 202 5.84 -14.68 22.83
CA SER A 202 4.75 -15.23 22.04
C SER A 202 5.11 -15.37 20.56
N ARG A 203 4.62 -16.44 19.94
CA ARG A 203 4.68 -16.67 18.50
C ARG A 203 3.28 -17.03 18.01
N LEU A 204 2.81 -16.31 17.00
CA LEU A 204 1.54 -16.65 16.34
C LEU A 204 1.69 -17.97 15.60
N ASN A 205 0.73 -18.89 15.77
CA ASN A 205 0.65 -20.08 14.93
C ASN A 205 -0.18 -19.73 13.69
N TYR A 206 0.44 -19.68 12.51
CA TYR A 206 -0.27 -19.32 11.28
C TYR A 206 -1.13 -20.50 10.84
N GLU A 207 -2.41 -20.26 10.58
CA GLU A 207 -3.25 -21.32 10.00
C GLU A 207 -2.76 -21.67 8.60
N ARG A 208 -2.95 -22.92 8.18
CA ARG A 208 -2.52 -23.40 6.84
C ARG A 208 -3.23 -22.70 5.68
N THR A 209 -4.37 -22.07 5.94
CA THR A 209 -5.19 -21.34 4.96
C THR A 209 -4.88 -19.85 4.95
N ALA A 210 -4.01 -19.36 5.82
CA ALA A 210 -3.66 -17.95 5.86
C ALA A 210 -2.75 -17.56 4.70
N SER A 211 -3.23 -16.67 3.83
CA SER A 211 -2.47 -16.08 2.73
C SER A 211 -1.57 -14.93 3.21
N GLU A 212 -2.09 -14.06 4.08
CA GLU A 212 -1.40 -12.87 4.60
C GLU A 212 -0.17 -13.23 5.46
N MET A 213 0.99 -12.64 5.14
CA MET A 213 2.25 -12.76 5.89
C MET A 213 2.31 -11.89 7.14
N LEU A 214 1.65 -10.72 7.11
CA LEU A 214 1.55 -9.82 8.26
C LEU A 214 0.21 -10.06 8.93
N GLN A 215 0.23 -10.42 10.21
CA GLN A 215 -0.98 -10.68 10.97
C GLN A 215 -1.01 -10.00 12.32
N HIS A 216 -2.23 -9.83 12.83
CA HIS A 216 -2.47 -9.30 14.16
C HIS A 216 -3.10 -10.37 15.05
N TYR A 217 -2.80 -10.28 16.35
CA TYR A 217 -3.46 -11.05 17.39
C TYR A 217 -3.49 -10.26 18.69
N ARG A 218 -4.43 -10.59 19.56
CA ARG A 218 -4.62 -9.97 20.86
C ARG A 218 -4.27 -10.96 21.95
N LEU A 219 -3.50 -10.48 22.92
CA LEU A 219 -3.19 -11.21 24.14
C LEU A 219 -3.78 -10.46 25.32
N LYS A 220 -4.78 -11.07 25.96
CA LYS A 220 -5.42 -10.57 27.17
C LYS A 220 -4.78 -11.24 28.37
N TYR A 221 -4.43 -10.47 29.40
CA TYR A 221 -3.94 -11.02 30.66
C TYR A 221 -4.52 -10.31 31.88
N TRP A 222 -4.65 -11.03 32.99
CA TRP A 222 -5.12 -10.51 34.27
C TRP A 222 -4.63 -11.40 35.41
N PHE A 223 -4.66 -10.87 36.64
CA PHE A 223 -4.27 -11.59 37.84
C PHE A 223 -5.49 -11.92 38.69
N ASP A 224 -5.53 -13.13 39.23
CA ASP A 224 -6.56 -13.60 40.16
C ASP A 224 -7.98 -13.32 39.59
N ASP A 225 -8.87 -12.75 40.40
CA ASP A 225 -10.23 -12.37 39.99
C ASP A 225 -10.33 -10.92 39.47
N ASP A 226 -9.21 -10.33 39.00
CA ASP A 226 -9.22 -8.97 38.45
C ASP A 226 -10.10 -8.91 37.19
N LYS A 227 -11.10 -8.02 37.24
CA LYS A 227 -12.02 -7.77 36.13
C LYS A 227 -11.38 -6.90 35.04
N ASN A 228 -10.30 -6.19 35.35
CA ASN A 228 -9.61 -5.30 34.43
C ASN A 228 -8.58 -6.06 33.60
N LYS A 229 -9.07 -6.79 32.60
CA LYS A 229 -8.22 -7.49 31.64
C LYS A 229 -7.37 -6.49 30.85
N GLN A 230 -6.06 -6.65 30.92
CA GLN A 230 -5.13 -5.89 30.11
C GLN A 230 -5.05 -6.53 28.73
N THR A 231 -5.14 -5.74 27.66
CA THR A 231 -5.13 -6.23 26.28
C THR A 231 -3.91 -5.68 25.55
N GLN A 232 -3.17 -6.56 24.89
CA GLN A 232 -2.05 -6.19 24.02
C GLN A 232 -2.39 -6.60 22.59
N LEU A 233 -2.39 -5.63 21.67
CA LEU A 233 -2.50 -5.86 20.23
C LEU A 233 -1.10 -5.98 19.64
N ILE A 234 -0.77 -7.17 19.14
CA ILE A 234 0.54 -7.51 18.61
C ILE A 234 0.43 -7.67 17.10
N SER A 235 1.41 -7.12 16.37
CA SER A 235 1.50 -7.20 14.91
C SER A 235 2.78 -7.93 14.57
N THR A 236 2.67 -9.09 13.93
CA THR A 236 3.82 -9.96 13.66
C THR A 236 3.80 -10.45 12.22
N GLU A 237 4.97 -10.52 11.61
CA GLU A 237 5.16 -11.19 10.32
C GLU A 237 5.49 -12.66 10.52
N VAL A 238 5.27 -13.47 9.49
CA VAL A 238 5.79 -14.85 9.42
C VAL A 238 7.32 -14.87 9.61
N GLU A 239 7.83 -15.87 10.32
CA GLU A 239 9.26 -16.09 10.52
C GLU A 239 9.93 -16.46 9.18
N LYS A 240 10.66 -15.50 8.61
CA LYS A 240 11.34 -15.62 7.31
C LYS A 240 12.84 -15.87 7.40
N ARG A 241 13.44 -15.89 8.60
CA ARG A 241 14.91 -16.01 8.77
C ARG A 241 15.35 -17.39 9.26
N ARG A 242 14.44 -18.16 9.83
CA ARG A 242 14.73 -19.46 10.46
C ARG A 242 13.61 -20.45 10.14
N VAL A 243 13.99 -21.71 9.91
CA VAL A 243 13.01 -22.80 9.95
C VAL A 243 12.69 -23.07 11.40
N ILE A 244 11.40 -23.04 11.73
CA ILE A 244 10.90 -23.32 13.06
C ILE A 244 10.27 -24.71 13.07
N THR A 245 10.59 -25.49 14.08
CA THR A 245 9.97 -26.80 14.30
C THR A 245 9.17 -26.79 15.60
N VAL A 246 7.99 -27.40 15.59
CA VAL A 246 7.16 -27.64 16.77
C VAL A 246 7.06 -29.16 16.94
N ASN A 247 7.64 -29.67 18.03
CA ASN A 247 7.80 -31.11 18.25
C ASN A 247 8.40 -31.82 17.02
N GLU A 248 9.51 -31.28 16.51
CA GLU A 248 10.26 -31.77 15.35
C GLU A 248 9.58 -31.61 13.97
N SER A 249 8.31 -31.23 13.92
CA SER A 249 7.60 -30.91 12.67
C SER A 249 7.83 -29.46 12.26
N VAL A 250 8.13 -29.19 11.00
CA VAL A 250 8.23 -27.81 10.48
C VAL A 250 6.84 -27.17 10.54
N GLU A 251 6.74 -26.00 11.17
CA GLU A 251 5.50 -25.24 11.28
C GLU A 251 5.73 -23.79 10.86
N VAL A 252 4.69 -23.17 10.30
CA VAL A 252 4.69 -21.76 9.94
C VAL A 252 4.25 -20.95 11.15
N VAL A 253 5.16 -20.17 11.72
CA VAL A 253 4.88 -19.35 12.89
C VAL A 253 5.31 -17.90 12.66
N GLY A 254 4.76 -17.00 13.46
CA GLY A 254 5.21 -15.61 13.53
C GLY A 254 6.60 -15.47 14.15
N ARG A 255 7.14 -14.26 14.00
CA ARG A 255 8.31 -13.82 14.77
C ARG A 255 8.03 -13.93 16.26
N GLU A 256 9.09 -14.07 17.04
CA GLU A 256 8.98 -14.00 18.50
C GLU A 256 8.73 -12.56 18.93
N GLU A 257 7.60 -12.36 19.58
CA GLU A 257 7.19 -11.10 20.18
C GLU A 257 7.36 -11.22 21.70
N GLN A 258 7.70 -10.12 22.38
CA GLN A 258 7.96 -10.13 23.82
C GLN A 258 7.12 -9.06 24.53
N ILE A 259 6.57 -9.42 25.69
CA ILE A 259 5.82 -8.52 26.56
C ILE A 259 6.37 -8.62 27.97
N PHE A 260 6.56 -7.49 28.64
CA PHE A 260 7.09 -7.45 30.00
C PHE A 260 6.08 -6.87 30.98
N PHE A 261 5.89 -7.53 32.11
CA PHE A 261 5.02 -7.05 33.18
C PHE A 261 5.48 -7.47 34.58
N GLU A 262 5.10 -6.67 35.57
CA GLU A 262 5.42 -6.87 36.98
C GLU A 262 4.34 -7.71 37.68
N VAL A 263 4.78 -8.65 38.51
CA VAL A 263 3.94 -9.46 39.40
C VAL A 263 4.03 -8.88 40.80
N PRO A 264 2.90 -8.51 41.43
CA PRO A 264 2.89 -7.97 42.78
C PRO A 264 3.37 -8.98 43.83
N PRO A 265 3.79 -8.53 45.04
CA PRO A 265 4.17 -9.42 46.12
C PRO A 265 3.05 -10.39 46.51
N GLY A 266 3.33 -11.70 46.51
CA GLY A 266 2.34 -12.72 46.83
C GLY A 266 2.38 -13.92 45.90
N ARG A 267 1.43 -14.84 46.09
CA ARG A 267 1.11 -15.90 45.11
C ARG A 267 -0.10 -15.43 44.32
N HIS A 268 -0.01 -15.49 43.00
CA HIS A 268 -1.04 -15.03 42.10
C HIS A 268 -1.28 -16.06 40.99
N ARG A 269 -2.49 -16.07 40.47
CA ARG A 269 -2.83 -16.76 39.23
C ARG A 269 -2.83 -15.76 38.10
N LEU A 270 -1.85 -15.87 37.21
CA LEU A 270 -1.84 -15.12 35.96
C LEU A 270 -2.68 -15.87 34.94
N TYR A 271 -3.71 -15.23 34.42
CA TYR A 271 -4.50 -15.75 33.31
C TYR A 271 -4.03 -15.11 32.00
N LEU A 272 -3.85 -15.93 30.97
CA LEU A 272 -3.58 -15.51 29.60
C LEU A 272 -4.69 -16.03 28.69
N GLN A 273 -5.18 -15.17 27.81
CA GLN A 273 -6.15 -15.54 26.78
C GLN A 273 -5.73 -14.88 25.47
N ALA A 274 -5.40 -15.67 24.48
CA ALA A 274 -5.20 -15.18 23.12
C ALA A 274 -6.50 -15.29 22.34
N ASP A 275 -6.73 -14.38 21.39
CA ASP A 275 -7.86 -14.49 20.47
C ASP A 275 -7.60 -15.45 19.30
N ARG A 276 -6.34 -15.89 19.15
CA ARG A 276 -5.85 -16.82 18.14
C ARG A 276 -4.90 -17.84 18.75
N PRO A 277 -4.66 -18.99 18.08
CA PRO A 277 -3.68 -19.96 18.53
C PRO A 277 -2.27 -19.34 18.59
N VAL A 278 -1.65 -19.36 19.77
CA VAL A 278 -0.30 -18.82 19.97
C VAL A 278 0.53 -19.74 20.84
N TYR A 279 1.82 -19.82 20.53
CA TYR A 279 2.80 -20.45 21.40
C TYR A 279 3.33 -19.39 22.35
N VAL A 280 3.30 -19.65 23.66
CA VAL A 280 3.79 -18.71 24.68
C VAL A 280 4.83 -19.33 25.59
N GLN A 281 5.80 -18.55 26.02
CA GLN A 281 6.76 -18.93 27.06
C GLN A 281 6.82 -17.81 28.09
N LEU A 282 6.69 -18.17 29.37
CA LEU A 282 6.78 -17.24 30.48
C LEU A 282 8.10 -17.47 31.22
N LEU A 283 8.91 -16.42 31.29
CA LEU A 283 10.22 -16.44 31.95
C LEU A 283 10.22 -15.38 33.06
N ALA A 284 10.53 -15.78 34.29
CA ALA A 284 10.66 -14.86 35.40
C ALA A 284 12.12 -14.40 35.58
N GLN A 285 12.29 -13.10 35.82
CA GLN A 285 13.52 -12.49 36.31
C GLN A 285 13.47 -12.35 37.83
N THR A 286 14.37 -13.07 38.50
CA THR A 286 14.48 -13.08 39.96
C THR A 286 15.64 -12.20 40.45
N GLU A 287 15.63 -11.77 41.71
CA GLU A 287 16.66 -10.89 42.29
C GLU A 287 18.08 -11.50 42.30
N ARG A 288 18.22 -12.80 42.03
CA ARG A 288 19.47 -13.56 42.16
C ARG A 288 19.98 -14.12 40.82
N ASP A 289 19.54 -13.57 39.69
CA ASP A 289 19.76 -14.12 38.33
C ASP A 289 21.19 -13.96 37.75
N TYR A 290 22.10 -13.28 38.46
CA TYR A 290 23.49 -13.09 38.00
C TYR A 290 24.41 -14.22 38.46
N LEU A 291 25.02 -14.93 37.51
CA LEU A 291 25.85 -16.12 37.73
C LEU A 291 27.04 -15.86 38.68
N PHE A 292 27.69 -14.69 38.57
CA PHE A 292 28.81 -14.26 39.40
C PHE A 292 28.59 -12.85 39.94
N ARG A 293 27.97 -12.72 41.13
CA ARG A 293 27.56 -11.43 41.68
C ARG A 293 28.68 -10.41 41.89
N GLY A 294 29.91 -10.86 42.11
CA GLY A 294 31.06 -9.96 42.25
C GLY A 294 31.63 -9.43 40.92
N LEU A 295 31.26 -10.05 39.79
CA LEU A 295 31.84 -9.75 38.47
C LEU A 295 30.79 -9.24 37.47
N ASN A 296 29.56 -9.76 37.54
CA ASN A 296 28.52 -9.56 36.53
C ASN A 296 27.28 -8.86 37.08
N ASN A 297 27.32 -8.35 38.32
CA ASN A 297 26.20 -7.54 38.81
C ASN A 297 26.16 -6.22 38.02
N PRO A 298 24.96 -5.72 37.68
CA PRO A 298 24.81 -4.40 37.11
C PRO A 298 25.24 -3.34 38.14
N GLN A 299 25.79 -2.22 37.67
CA GLN A 299 26.12 -1.08 38.53
C GLN A 299 24.89 -0.55 39.29
N LEU A 300 23.71 -0.67 38.69
CA LEU A 300 22.42 -0.41 39.31
C LEU A 300 21.64 -1.72 39.49
N PRO A 301 21.55 -2.30 40.71
CA PRO A 301 20.86 -3.57 40.94
C PRO A 301 19.36 -3.51 40.59
N VAL A 302 18.83 -4.61 40.04
CA VAL A 302 17.39 -4.80 39.72
C VAL A 302 16.50 -4.51 40.92
N GLU A 303 16.90 -4.96 42.12
CA GLU A 303 16.16 -4.74 43.37
C GLU A 303 16.01 -3.24 43.68
N SER A 304 17.08 -2.45 43.46
CA SER A 304 17.06 -1.00 43.65
C SER A 304 16.13 -0.31 42.66
N ILE A 305 16.16 -0.72 41.39
CA ILE A 305 15.26 -0.19 40.35
C ILE A 305 13.79 -0.41 40.71
N ARG A 306 13.45 -1.62 41.18
CA ARG A 306 12.07 -1.98 41.57
C ARG A 306 11.63 -1.25 42.83
N LYS A 307 12.47 -1.21 43.88
CA LYS A 307 12.16 -0.51 45.15
C LYS A 307 11.94 1.00 44.95
N LEU A 308 12.66 1.61 44.01
CA LEU A 308 12.56 3.03 43.69
C LEU A 308 11.51 3.35 42.61
N GLY A 309 10.84 2.33 42.04
CA GLY A 309 9.78 2.52 41.04
C GLY A 309 10.24 3.16 39.74
N LEU A 310 11.48 2.91 39.29
CA LEU A 310 12.10 3.67 38.19
C LEU A 310 11.70 3.25 36.77
N LEU A 311 10.97 2.13 36.60
CA LEU A 311 10.76 1.49 35.29
C LEU A 311 9.83 2.20 34.30
N PRO A 312 8.79 2.99 34.67
CA PRO A 312 7.97 3.63 33.65
C PRO A 312 8.60 4.89 33.04
N SER A 313 9.78 5.32 33.52
CA SER A 313 10.37 6.64 33.18
C SER A 313 11.33 6.65 31.97
N THR A 314 11.60 5.50 31.34
CA THR A 314 12.55 5.47 30.22
C THR A 314 11.92 6.04 28.93
N GLU A 315 12.59 6.99 28.27
CA GLU A 315 12.05 7.73 27.11
C GLU A 315 11.72 6.80 25.92
N PHE A 316 12.49 5.73 25.71
CA PHE A 316 12.39 4.91 24.50
C PHE A 316 11.13 4.02 24.45
N PRO A 317 10.77 3.19 25.46
CA PRO A 317 9.54 2.40 25.43
C PRO A 317 8.27 3.25 25.33
N VAL A 318 8.27 4.44 25.93
CA VAL A 318 7.16 5.40 25.79
C VAL A 318 7.03 5.85 24.32
N LYS A 319 8.15 6.18 23.67
CA LYS A 319 8.16 6.54 22.25
C LYS A 319 7.81 5.39 21.33
N GLU A 320 8.23 4.17 21.63
CA GLU A 320 7.86 2.97 20.89
C GLU A 320 6.34 2.75 20.92
N GLN A 321 5.76 2.77 22.12
CA GLN A 321 4.30 2.62 22.27
C GLN A 321 3.56 3.74 21.53
N THR A 322 4.01 4.99 21.70
CA THR A 322 3.43 6.15 21.01
C THR A 322 3.52 5.99 19.49
N ALA A 323 4.67 5.55 18.96
CA ALA A 323 4.86 5.31 17.53
C ALA A 323 3.92 4.20 17.02
N LYS A 324 3.82 3.07 17.74
CA LYS A 324 2.90 1.98 17.40
C LYS A 324 1.44 2.44 17.40
N THR A 325 1.03 3.27 18.36
CA THR A 325 -0.31 3.85 18.40
C THR A 325 -0.56 4.78 17.22
N ILE A 326 0.37 5.69 16.92
CA ILE A 326 0.26 6.63 15.78
C ILE A 326 0.21 5.87 14.44
N ALA A 327 1.02 4.83 14.27
CA ALA A 327 1.05 4.03 13.05
C ALA A 327 -0.27 3.26 12.80
N ARG A 328 -1.04 2.99 13.86
CA ARG A 328 -2.31 2.27 13.81
C ARG A 328 -3.53 3.20 13.66
N ASP A 329 -3.36 4.48 13.90
CA ASP A 329 -4.45 5.46 13.93
C ASP A 329 -4.79 5.94 12.50
N ASN A 330 -5.87 5.42 11.93
CA ASN A 330 -6.35 5.77 10.59
C ASN A 330 -6.97 7.17 10.53
N SER A 331 -7.23 7.83 11.67
CA SER A 331 -7.72 9.21 11.69
C SER A 331 -6.62 10.19 11.26
N ARG A 332 -5.34 9.83 11.43
CA ARG A 332 -4.18 10.66 11.13
C ARG A 332 -3.73 10.53 9.68
N ARG A 333 -3.49 11.66 9.03
CA ARG A 333 -2.81 11.71 7.73
C ARG A 333 -1.32 11.45 7.95
N LEU A 334 -0.72 10.65 7.07
CA LEU A 334 0.72 10.31 7.11
C LEU A 334 1.24 9.83 8.49
N GLY A 335 0.37 9.28 9.35
CA GLY A 335 0.70 8.91 10.73
C GLY A 335 1.86 7.92 10.83
N ALA A 336 1.88 6.90 9.97
CA ALA A 336 2.94 5.90 9.96
C ALA A 336 4.35 6.47 9.63
N THR A 337 4.46 7.47 8.77
CA THR A 337 5.76 8.12 8.49
C THR A 337 6.25 8.88 9.73
N ALA A 338 5.35 9.63 10.39
CA ALA A 338 5.68 10.31 11.64
C ALA A 338 6.07 9.32 12.75
N ALA A 339 5.36 8.19 12.86
CA ALA A 339 5.66 7.12 13.80
C ALA A 339 7.04 6.48 13.53
N SER A 340 7.35 6.20 12.26
CA SER A 340 8.63 5.62 11.86
C SER A 340 9.80 6.55 12.21
N ASN A 341 9.67 7.86 11.93
CA ASN A 341 10.69 8.85 12.29
C ASN A 341 10.86 8.98 13.80
N LEU A 342 9.75 9.05 14.55
CA LEU A 342 9.78 9.12 16.01
C LEU A 342 10.57 7.96 16.61
N LEU A 343 10.32 6.74 16.12
CA LEU A 343 10.98 5.54 16.63
C LEU A 343 12.43 5.44 16.15
N ARG A 344 12.73 5.82 14.90
CA ARG A 344 14.10 5.89 14.36
C ARG A 344 14.96 6.85 15.17
N ASP A 345 14.48 8.07 15.42
CA ASP A 345 15.21 9.07 16.20
C ASP A 345 15.46 8.61 17.63
N ALA A 346 14.47 7.94 18.23
CA ALA A 346 14.62 7.36 19.55
C ALA A 346 15.67 6.23 19.53
N ALA A 347 15.72 5.41 18.48
CA ALA A 347 16.62 4.27 18.35
C ALA A 347 18.06 4.72 18.11
N LEU A 348 18.26 5.80 17.35
CA LEU A 348 19.57 6.42 17.13
C LEU A 348 20.19 6.98 18.42
N LYS A 349 19.37 7.32 19.43
CA LYS A 349 19.85 7.71 20.77
C LYS A 349 20.22 6.52 21.66
N ARG A 350 19.72 5.31 21.36
CA ARG A 350 19.93 4.08 22.13
C ARG A 350 20.80 3.07 21.37
N GLN A 351 21.98 3.51 20.98
CA GLN A 351 22.92 2.67 20.23
C GLN A 351 23.46 1.50 21.07
N ASP A 352 23.38 1.62 22.40
CA ASP A 352 23.63 0.59 23.41
C ASP A 352 22.65 -0.57 23.37
N TYR A 353 21.56 -0.43 22.62
CA TYR A 353 20.51 -1.40 22.53
C TYR A 353 20.08 -1.65 21.06
N PRO A 354 20.79 -2.54 20.33
CA PRO A 354 20.56 -2.77 18.90
C PRO A 354 19.13 -3.20 18.53
N GLN A 355 18.37 -3.80 19.46
CA GLN A 355 16.97 -4.17 19.25
C GLN A 355 16.08 -2.96 18.95
N ALA A 356 16.40 -1.77 19.48
CA ALA A 356 15.70 -0.53 19.17
C ALA A 356 15.69 -0.20 17.66
N LYS A 357 16.82 -0.41 16.99
CA LYS A 357 16.97 -0.17 15.55
C LYS A 357 16.18 -1.18 14.72
N THR A 358 16.23 -2.45 15.11
CA THR A 358 15.44 -3.51 14.46
C THR A 358 13.94 -3.24 14.57
N GLU A 359 13.47 -2.72 15.71
CA GLU A 359 12.06 -2.36 15.89
C GLU A 359 11.65 -1.14 15.06
N ALA A 360 12.52 -0.12 14.98
CA ALA A 360 12.29 1.04 14.12
C ALA A 360 12.17 0.66 12.63
N GLU A 361 13.06 -0.19 12.14
CA GLU A 361 13.04 -0.72 10.77
C GLU A 361 11.80 -1.58 10.50
N TYR A 362 11.39 -2.40 11.48
CA TYR A 362 10.18 -3.20 11.36
C TYR A 362 8.93 -2.33 11.23
N LEU A 363 8.76 -1.34 12.13
CA LEU A 363 7.63 -0.41 12.06
C LEU A 363 7.63 0.37 10.75
N ARG A 364 8.81 0.83 10.29
CA ARG A 364 8.99 1.50 8.99
C ARG A 364 8.44 0.62 7.86
N ASN A 365 8.88 -0.63 7.76
CA ASN A 365 8.48 -1.51 6.65
C ASN A 365 7.04 -2.00 6.73
N ALA A 366 6.52 -2.29 7.93
CA ALA A 366 5.15 -2.78 8.10
C ALA A 366 4.07 -1.71 7.86
N SER A 367 4.40 -0.43 8.05
CA SER A 367 3.42 0.67 8.05
C SER A 367 3.59 1.68 6.90
N SER A 368 4.49 1.43 5.94
CA SER A 368 4.70 2.33 4.80
C SER A 368 5.05 1.58 3.51
N TYR A 369 4.85 2.23 2.37
CA TYR A 369 5.15 1.70 1.03
C TYR A 369 5.67 2.81 0.11
N TYR A 370 6.20 2.43 -1.05
CA TYR A 370 6.66 3.37 -2.08
C TYR A 370 5.57 3.64 -3.11
N ARG A 371 5.32 4.92 -3.40
CA ARG A 371 4.39 5.35 -4.45
C ARG A 371 5.18 6.02 -5.58
N ASP A 372 4.88 5.65 -6.81
CA ASP A 372 5.45 6.26 -8.01
C ASP A 372 5.17 7.77 -8.11
N VAL A 373 6.16 8.50 -8.60
CA VAL A 373 6.07 9.92 -8.94
C VAL A 373 6.39 10.08 -10.42
N MET A 374 5.42 10.58 -11.17
CA MET A 374 5.57 10.87 -12.58
C MET A 374 6.03 12.33 -12.79
N PRO A 375 6.74 12.64 -13.89
CA PRO A 375 7.11 14.02 -14.19
C PRO A 375 5.89 14.92 -14.39
N SER A 376 5.75 15.94 -13.56
CA SER A 376 4.81 17.06 -13.78
C SER A 376 5.24 17.94 -14.95
N LYS A 377 6.50 17.83 -15.37
CA LYS A 377 6.99 18.34 -16.65
C LYS A 377 8.01 17.36 -17.20
N LYS A 378 7.69 16.78 -18.36
CA LYS A 378 8.55 15.84 -19.09
C LYS A 378 9.04 16.55 -20.35
N PRO A 379 10.29 17.02 -20.47
CA PRO A 379 10.73 17.73 -21.68
C PRO A 379 10.87 16.84 -22.91
N ASP A 380 11.19 15.56 -22.70
CA ASP A 380 11.48 14.59 -23.77
C ASP A 380 10.26 13.72 -24.13
N SER A 381 10.01 13.50 -25.41
CA SER A 381 8.87 12.70 -25.93
C SER A 381 9.12 11.20 -26.03
N GLY A 382 10.20 10.68 -25.43
CA GLY A 382 10.52 9.26 -25.45
C GLY A 382 9.53 8.43 -24.64
N ASP A 383 9.31 7.19 -25.05
CA ASP A 383 8.37 6.27 -24.42
C ASP A 383 8.75 6.00 -22.95
N GLN A 384 7.78 6.07 -22.05
CA GLN A 384 7.91 5.48 -20.72
C GLN A 384 7.47 4.01 -20.72
N PHE A 385 7.90 3.24 -19.73
CA PHE A 385 7.42 1.86 -19.53
C PHE A 385 7.33 1.49 -18.05
N ALA A 386 6.49 0.51 -17.73
CA ALA A 386 6.41 -0.08 -16.40
C ALA A 386 7.27 -1.34 -16.35
N ALA A 387 8.01 -1.53 -15.25
CA ALA A 387 8.80 -2.74 -15.04
C ALA A 387 8.91 -3.10 -13.56
N TYR A 388 9.14 -4.39 -13.31
CA TYR A 388 9.49 -4.93 -12.00
C TYR A 388 11.00 -4.90 -11.78
N PHE A 389 11.42 -4.79 -10.53
CA PHE A 389 12.81 -4.85 -10.11
C PHE A 389 12.93 -5.41 -8.69
N ILE A 390 14.12 -5.87 -8.33
CA ILE A 390 14.42 -6.39 -6.99
C ILE A 390 15.27 -5.37 -6.24
N THR A 391 14.80 -4.93 -5.07
CA THR A 391 15.59 -4.11 -4.14
C THR A 391 16.48 -5.03 -3.30
N LYS A 392 17.78 -5.06 -3.60
CA LYS A 392 18.74 -5.90 -2.87
C LYS A 392 19.33 -5.15 -1.69
N GLY A 393 19.64 -5.87 -0.60
CA GLY A 393 20.35 -5.32 0.56
C GLY A 393 21.67 -6.06 0.79
N LEU A 394 22.73 -5.34 1.13
CA LEU A 394 24.03 -5.92 1.45
C LEU A 394 23.98 -6.76 2.73
N GLN A 395 24.72 -7.86 2.75
CA GLN A 395 24.90 -8.67 3.95
C GLN A 395 25.72 -7.92 5.00
N SER A 396 25.28 -7.95 6.26
CA SER A 396 26.06 -7.39 7.36
C SER A 396 27.27 -8.27 7.68
N ILE A 397 28.46 -7.67 7.74
CA ILE A 397 29.72 -8.35 8.14
C ILE A 397 29.61 -8.94 9.55
N ASN A 398 29.04 -8.18 10.49
CA ASN A 398 28.97 -8.58 11.91
C ASN A 398 27.85 -9.58 12.20
N ARG A 399 26.89 -9.72 11.27
CA ARG A 399 25.71 -10.61 11.39
C ARG A 399 25.34 -11.10 9.99
N PRO A 400 25.96 -12.18 9.48
CA PRO A 400 25.68 -12.64 8.12
C PRO A 400 24.17 -12.81 7.93
N GLY A 401 23.63 -12.02 7.00
CA GLY A 401 22.21 -12.03 6.68
C GLY A 401 21.86 -13.38 6.08
N ARG A 402 20.76 -13.99 6.53
CA ARG A 402 20.27 -15.23 5.94
C ARG A 402 19.31 -14.90 4.82
N ASN A 403 19.39 -15.69 3.74
CA ASN A 403 18.37 -15.71 2.72
C ASN A 403 16.99 -15.92 3.33
N ALA A 404 16.00 -15.18 2.84
CA ALA A 404 14.64 -15.34 3.28
C ALA A 404 14.12 -16.76 2.97
N ILE A 405 13.34 -17.29 3.90
CA ILE A 405 12.60 -18.55 3.78
C ILE A 405 11.13 -18.19 3.61
N LEU A 406 10.44 -18.88 2.71
CA LEU A 406 9.04 -18.66 2.38
C LEU A 406 8.30 -19.98 2.37
N SER A 407 7.16 -20.03 3.06
CA SER A 407 6.20 -21.13 2.93
C SER A 407 5.32 -20.90 1.68
N GLU A 408 4.95 -21.98 0.99
CA GLU A 408 4.12 -21.93 -0.23
C GLU A 408 2.80 -21.18 -0.01
N GLN A 409 2.20 -21.28 1.18
CA GLN A 409 0.93 -20.61 1.52
C GLN A 409 1.01 -19.07 1.48
N HIS A 410 2.22 -18.50 1.56
CA HIS A 410 2.47 -17.06 1.55
C HIS A 410 3.10 -16.56 0.23
N ALA A 411 3.19 -17.44 -0.79
CA ALA A 411 3.85 -17.10 -2.04
C ALA A 411 3.21 -15.90 -2.75
N VAL A 412 1.88 -15.79 -2.69
CA VAL A 412 1.12 -14.72 -3.32
C VAL A 412 1.42 -13.36 -2.68
N ASP A 413 1.21 -13.22 -1.36
CA ASP A 413 1.51 -11.98 -0.62
C ASP A 413 3.00 -11.58 -0.74
N ALA A 414 3.91 -12.56 -0.84
CA ALA A 414 5.32 -12.29 -1.11
C ALA A 414 5.59 -11.78 -2.55
N LEU A 415 4.83 -12.21 -3.56
CA LEU A 415 4.93 -11.71 -4.94
C LEU A 415 4.34 -10.30 -5.08
N GLU A 416 3.26 -9.99 -4.37
CA GLU A 416 2.66 -8.64 -4.36
C GLU A 416 3.62 -7.57 -3.79
N GLN A 417 4.59 -7.98 -2.97
CA GLN A 417 5.64 -7.11 -2.44
C GLN A 417 6.78 -6.84 -3.45
N LEU A 418 6.75 -7.46 -4.64
CA LEU A 418 7.76 -7.20 -5.68
C LEU A 418 7.69 -5.74 -6.11
N SER A 419 8.85 -5.07 -6.11
CA SER A 419 8.89 -3.65 -6.48
C SER A 419 8.62 -3.47 -7.97
N GLN A 420 7.76 -2.50 -8.28
CA GLN A 420 7.45 -2.04 -9.63
C GLN A 420 7.66 -0.54 -9.71
N GLY A 421 7.86 0.01 -10.91
CA GLY A 421 7.90 1.45 -11.12
C GLY A 421 7.76 1.83 -12.59
N TYR A 422 7.54 3.12 -12.83
CA TYR A 422 7.40 3.70 -14.17
C TYR A 422 8.65 4.46 -14.58
N PHE A 423 9.30 3.93 -15.60
CA PHE A 423 10.59 4.37 -16.09
C PHE A 423 10.41 5.40 -17.20
N THR A 424 10.91 6.61 -16.96
CA THR A 424 10.85 7.75 -17.87
C THR A 424 12.24 8.08 -18.40
N PRO A 425 12.38 8.47 -19.68
CA PRO A 425 13.68 8.76 -20.26
C PRO A 425 14.26 10.08 -19.74
N LEU A 426 15.58 10.09 -19.55
CA LEU A 426 16.42 11.28 -19.40
C LEU A 426 17.34 11.39 -20.63
N THR A 427 17.04 12.34 -21.51
CA THR A 427 17.78 12.56 -22.78
C THR A 427 18.53 13.88 -22.83
N GLN A 428 18.05 14.90 -22.10
CA GLN A 428 18.64 16.24 -22.13
C GLN A 428 19.65 16.46 -21.00
N GLN A 429 20.66 17.27 -21.31
CA GLN A 429 21.69 17.69 -20.36
C GLN A 429 21.28 19.01 -19.69
N GLY A 430 21.62 19.15 -18.41
CA GLY A 430 21.46 20.39 -17.66
C GLY A 430 20.04 20.64 -17.15
N SER A 431 19.92 21.57 -16.21
CA SER A 431 18.69 21.79 -15.44
C SER A 431 17.50 22.32 -16.26
N ALA A 432 17.75 22.93 -17.43
CA ALA A 432 16.68 23.40 -18.33
C ALA A 432 15.94 22.25 -19.03
N GLY A 433 16.63 21.13 -19.25
CA GLY A 433 16.08 19.89 -19.83
C GLY A 433 15.72 18.84 -18.78
N ALA A 434 15.65 19.21 -17.50
CA ALA A 434 15.35 18.28 -16.43
C ALA A 434 13.89 17.82 -16.46
N ASN A 435 13.66 16.56 -16.10
CA ASN A 435 12.33 16.14 -15.67
C ASN A 435 12.02 16.83 -14.35
N GLU A 436 10.87 17.51 -14.27
CA GLU A 436 10.38 18.13 -13.03
C GLU A 436 9.23 17.30 -12.47
N TYR A 437 9.20 17.16 -11.15
CA TYR A 437 8.22 16.34 -10.44
C TYR A 437 7.55 17.17 -9.33
N ALA A 438 6.24 17.01 -9.19
CA ALA A 438 5.47 17.58 -8.08
C ALA A 438 5.26 16.51 -7.01
N LEU A 439 5.46 16.89 -5.74
CA LEU A 439 5.26 16.01 -4.59
C LEU A 439 4.09 16.49 -3.74
N PRO A 440 3.30 15.57 -3.16
CA PRO A 440 2.30 15.94 -2.18
C PRO A 440 2.98 16.46 -0.92
N GLU A 441 2.32 17.40 -0.25
CA GLU A 441 2.81 17.96 1.00
C GLU A 441 3.00 16.85 2.05
N GLN A 442 4.19 16.83 2.66
CA GLN A 442 4.55 15.86 3.68
C GLN A 442 4.39 16.50 5.07
N GLU A 443 3.83 15.76 6.03
CA GLU A 443 3.73 16.22 7.43
C GLU A 443 4.96 15.83 8.27
N ALA A 444 5.82 14.97 7.73
CA ALA A 444 7.04 14.47 8.34
C ALA A 444 8.16 14.37 7.29
N GLU A 445 9.41 14.23 7.73
CA GLU A 445 10.51 13.86 6.81
C GLU A 445 10.20 12.49 6.19
N GLY A 446 10.38 12.38 4.88
CA GLY A 446 10.14 11.15 4.12
C GLY A 446 11.41 10.63 3.48
N GLU A 447 11.24 9.76 2.51
CA GLU A 447 12.32 9.18 1.70
C GLU A 447 11.90 9.17 0.24
N LEU A 448 12.85 9.46 -0.63
CA LEU A 448 12.73 9.37 -2.08
C LEU A 448 13.60 8.21 -2.54
N ARG A 449 13.02 7.25 -3.25
CA ARG A 449 13.74 6.18 -3.93
C ARG A 449 13.92 6.55 -5.39
N LEU A 450 15.18 6.62 -5.81
CA LEU A 450 15.57 6.75 -7.21
C LEU A 450 15.93 5.36 -7.74
N ILE A 451 15.34 5.01 -8.88
CA ILE A 451 15.58 3.74 -9.56
C ILE A 451 16.04 4.02 -10.98
N VAL A 452 17.11 3.36 -11.42
CA VAL A 452 17.68 3.49 -12.75
C VAL A 452 17.72 2.12 -13.42
N ASP A 453 17.20 2.03 -14.65
CA ASP A 453 17.32 0.82 -15.47
C ASP A 453 18.78 0.61 -15.89
N LYS A 454 19.34 -0.57 -15.57
CA LYS A 454 20.72 -0.93 -15.89
C LYS A 454 20.87 -1.76 -17.17
N SER A 455 19.79 -2.04 -17.89
CA SER A 455 19.81 -2.94 -19.04
C SER A 455 20.75 -2.47 -20.16
N ASP A 456 20.82 -1.16 -20.39
CA ASP A 456 21.63 -0.51 -21.44
C ASP A 456 22.43 0.70 -20.89
N CYS A 457 22.87 0.64 -19.63
CA CYS A 457 23.46 1.81 -18.97
C CYS A 457 24.97 2.00 -19.26
N GLY A 458 25.42 3.26 -19.23
CA GLY A 458 26.83 3.66 -19.14
C GLY A 458 27.14 4.32 -17.80
N SER A 459 28.40 4.31 -17.36
CA SER A 459 28.76 5.01 -16.12
C SER A 459 28.73 6.52 -16.33
N GLU A 460 27.99 7.24 -15.50
CA GLU A 460 27.76 8.68 -15.66
C GLU A 460 27.33 9.35 -14.36
N TYR A 461 27.22 10.68 -14.37
CA TYR A 461 26.72 11.45 -13.25
C TYR A 461 25.32 11.99 -13.53
N LEU A 462 24.44 11.88 -12.55
CA LEU A 462 23.13 12.49 -12.52
C LEU A 462 23.11 13.58 -11.45
N HIS A 463 22.18 14.52 -11.58
CA HIS A 463 21.97 15.56 -10.58
C HIS A 463 20.51 15.57 -10.15
N ILE A 464 20.31 15.68 -8.84
CA ILE A 464 18.99 15.83 -8.24
C ILE A 464 18.91 17.14 -7.46
N GLU A 465 17.86 17.91 -7.72
CA GLU A 465 17.53 19.15 -7.00
C GLU A 465 16.20 18.99 -6.28
N ILE A 466 16.15 19.32 -4.99
CA ILE A 466 14.94 19.28 -4.16
C ILE A 466 14.62 20.71 -3.74
N ASN A 467 13.38 21.17 -3.94
CA ASN A 467 12.91 22.51 -3.53
C ASN A 467 13.73 23.70 -4.04
N ARG A 468 14.42 23.58 -5.17
CA ARG A 468 15.34 24.62 -5.70
C ARG A 468 16.54 24.90 -4.78
N GLU A 469 16.94 23.93 -3.96
CA GLU A 469 18.18 23.97 -3.19
C GLU A 469 19.39 23.57 -4.06
N ALA A 470 20.59 23.47 -3.47
CA ALA A 470 21.76 23.00 -4.20
C ALA A 470 21.57 21.56 -4.69
N SER A 471 21.96 21.28 -5.93
CA SER A 471 21.87 19.93 -6.50
C SER A 471 22.83 18.96 -5.81
N ASN A 472 22.37 17.74 -5.56
CA ASN A 472 23.23 16.64 -5.13
C ASN A 472 23.67 15.82 -6.35
N ASP A 473 24.95 15.43 -6.35
CA ASP A 473 25.50 14.57 -7.39
C ASP A 473 25.21 13.10 -7.08
N LEU A 474 24.78 12.38 -8.11
CA LEU A 474 24.57 10.94 -8.11
C LEU A 474 25.54 10.34 -9.12
N TRP A 475 26.19 9.25 -8.75
CA TRP A 475 27.09 8.50 -9.61
C TRP A 475 26.46 7.17 -9.98
N LEU A 476 26.18 6.97 -11.26
CA LEU A 476 25.70 5.71 -11.81
C LEU A 476 26.90 4.86 -12.22
N HIS A 477 27.02 3.67 -11.62
CA HIS A 477 27.98 2.65 -11.96
C HIS A 477 27.28 1.38 -12.49
N CYS A 478 27.56 1.07 -13.75
CA CYS A 478 26.82 0.01 -14.45
C CYS A 478 27.27 -1.40 -14.10
N GLN A 479 28.52 -1.58 -13.71
CA GLN A 479 28.96 -2.85 -13.13
C GLN A 479 28.57 -2.89 -11.64
N PRO A 480 28.17 -4.04 -11.11
CA PRO A 480 27.95 -4.16 -9.67
C PRO A 480 29.30 -4.08 -8.95
N ASP A 481 29.33 -3.34 -7.84
CA ASP A 481 30.54 -3.15 -7.02
C ASP A 481 31.01 -4.45 -6.35
N VAL A 482 30.06 -5.39 -6.16
CA VAL A 482 30.24 -6.68 -5.49
C VAL A 482 29.43 -7.78 -6.18
N GLY A 483 29.81 -9.05 -5.99
CA GLY A 483 29.10 -10.20 -6.52
C GLY A 483 27.71 -10.43 -5.89
N ALA A 484 26.91 -11.31 -6.48
CA ALA A 484 25.55 -11.58 -6.04
C ALA A 484 25.48 -12.18 -4.62
N GLU A 485 26.53 -12.85 -4.19
CA GLU A 485 26.74 -13.43 -2.87
C GLU A 485 26.85 -12.40 -1.75
N ALA A 486 27.20 -11.14 -2.06
CA ALA A 486 27.25 -10.06 -1.09
C ALA A 486 25.87 -9.53 -0.69
N PHE A 487 24.81 -9.94 -1.40
CA PHE A 487 23.43 -9.51 -1.13
C PHE A 487 22.63 -10.57 -0.37
N VAL A 488 21.69 -10.12 0.45
CA VAL A 488 20.69 -10.98 1.09
C VAL A 488 19.59 -11.27 0.09
N ARG A 489 19.25 -12.56 -0.12
CA ARG A 489 18.07 -12.91 -0.90
C ARG A 489 16.80 -12.47 -0.18
N THR A 490 16.02 -11.65 -0.86
CA THR A 490 14.73 -11.13 -0.37
C THR A 490 13.62 -12.18 -0.39
N ILE A 491 12.50 -11.90 0.28
CA ILE A 491 11.33 -12.80 0.26
C ILE A 491 10.68 -12.86 -1.12
N THR A 492 10.66 -11.74 -1.84
CA THR A 492 10.11 -11.64 -3.21
C THR A 492 10.95 -12.48 -4.17
N GLU A 493 12.28 -12.45 -4.06
CA GLU A 493 13.15 -13.36 -4.80
C GLU A 493 12.87 -14.82 -4.46
N ALA A 494 12.72 -15.16 -3.16
CA ALA A 494 12.36 -16.51 -2.75
C ALA A 494 11.03 -16.97 -3.36
N ALA A 495 10.03 -16.08 -3.43
CA ALA A 495 8.75 -16.34 -4.08
C ALA A 495 8.90 -16.56 -5.59
N LEU A 496 9.65 -15.71 -6.28
CA LEU A 496 9.94 -15.86 -7.72
C LEU A 496 10.67 -17.17 -8.02
N PHE A 497 11.57 -17.64 -7.15
CA PHE A 497 12.21 -18.96 -7.27
C PHE A 497 11.23 -20.12 -7.04
N GLY A 498 10.23 -19.94 -6.18
CA GLY A 498 9.17 -20.92 -5.93
C GLY A 498 8.23 -21.13 -7.12
N VAL A 499 8.13 -20.15 -8.02
CA VAL A 499 7.34 -20.29 -9.26
C VAL A 499 8.03 -21.29 -10.20
N LYS A 500 7.45 -22.50 -10.31
CA LYS A 500 7.99 -23.58 -11.17
C LYS A 500 8.28 -23.07 -12.59
N PRO A 501 9.45 -23.40 -13.17
CA PRO A 501 9.78 -23.00 -14.52
C PRO A 501 8.91 -23.73 -15.55
N GLU A 502 8.12 -22.97 -16.32
CA GLU A 502 7.34 -23.50 -17.46
C GLU A 502 8.19 -23.59 -18.74
N SER A 503 9.14 -22.67 -18.92
CA SER A 503 10.12 -22.66 -20.01
C SER A 503 11.45 -22.06 -19.51
N LYS A 504 12.57 -22.37 -20.17
CA LYS A 504 13.88 -21.78 -19.82
C LYS A 504 14.03 -20.31 -20.20
N HIS A 505 13.13 -19.76 -21.03
CA HIS A 505 13.32 -18.45 -21.67
C HIS A 505 12.32 -17.38 -21.22
N THR A 506 11.20 -17.76 -20.59
CA THR A 506 10.20 -16.79 -20.11
C THR A 506 10.54 -16.31 -18.69
N GLN A 507 10.64 -14.98 -18.54
CA GLN A 507 10.84 -14.33 -17.24
C GLN A 507 9.72 -14.70 -16.26
N PRO A 508 10.01 -14.85 -14.96
CA PRO A 508 9.02 -15.30 -13.97
C PRO A 508 7.80 -14.38 -13.86
N THR A 509 7.98 -13.07 -14.04
CA THR A 509 6.92 -12.04 -13.98
C THR A 509 6.00 -12.00 -15.21
N LEU A 510 6.29 -12.79 -16.25
CA LEU A 510 5.45 -12.90 -17.46
C LEU A 510 4.66 -14.21 -17.51
N ARG A 511 4.80 -15.06 -16.48
CA ARG A 511 4.18 -16.40 -16.44
C ARG A 511 2.73 -16.33 -15.95
N PRO A 512 1.88 -17.30 -16.33
CA PRO A 512 0.48 -17.36 -15.88
C PRO A 512 0.33 -17.28 -14.36
N PHE A 513 1.17 -18.00 -13.60
CA PHE A 513 1.10 -17.98 -12.14
C PHE A 513 1.34 -16.59 -11.54
N PHE A 514 2.34 -15.83 -12.01
CA PHE A 514 2.54 -14.46 -11.53
C PHE A 514 1.39 -13.54 -11.97
N ALA A 515 0.96 -13.69 -13.22
CA ALA A 515 -0.11 -12.91 -13.82
C ALA A 515 -1.50 -13.11 -13.18
N ALA A 516 -1.67 -14.19 -12.40
CA ALA A 516 -2.86 -14.45 -11.60
C ALA A 516 -3.03 -13.44 -10.45
N PHE A 517 -1.93 -12.90 -9.94
CA PHE A 517 -1.90 -12.07 -8.72
C PHE A 517 -1.39 -10.66 -8.98
N SER A 518 -0.64 -10.46 -10.05
CA SER A 518 -0.01 -9.18 -10.36
C SER A 518 0.00 -8.95 -11.86
N GLU A 519 -0.03 -7.70 -12.30
CA GLU A 519 0.00 -7.43 -13.74
C GLU A 519 1.32 -7.91 -14.35
N PRO A 520 1.31 -8.67 -15.45
CA PRO A 520 2.56 -9.12 -16.04
C PRO A 520 3.34 -7.95 -16.63
N GLY A 521 4.65 -7.96 -16.39
CA GLY A 521 5.60 -6.94 -16.82
C GLY A 521 7.04 -7.48 -16.79
N LYS A 522 7.96 -6.78 -17.45
CA LYS A 522 9.38 -7.19 -17.51
C LYS A 522 10.03 -7.05 -16.14
N LEU A 523 10.85 -8.02 -15.75
CA LEU A 523 11.77 -7.92 -14.62
C LEU A 523 13.12 -7.43 -15.16
N ILE A 524 13.57 -6.26 -14.71
CA ILE A 524 14.80 -5.62 -15.19
C ILE A 524 15.87 -5.53 -14.09
N PRO A 525 17.17 -5.50 -14.44
CA PRO A 525 18.21 -5.10 -13.52
C PRO A 525 18.09 -3.60 -13.24
N ALA A 526 18.09 -3.21 -11.97
CA ALA A 526 17.97 -1.81 -11.57
C ALA A 526 19.03 -1.42 -10.53
N ALA A 527 19.50 -0.18 -10.61
CA ALA A 527 20.23 0.48 -9.54
C ALA A 527 19.21 1.27 -8.70
N VAL A 528 19.28 1.14 -7.38
CA VAL A 528 18.33 1.76 -6.45
C VAL A 528 19.13 2.57 -5.43
N TYR A 529 18.61 3.72 -5.04
CA TYR A 529 19.15 4.46 -3.90
C TYR A 529 18.05 5.25 -3.20
N GLU A 530 18.09 5.27 -1.87
CA GLU A 530 17.13 6.01 -1.04
C GLU A 530 17.76 7.31 -0.52
N VAL A 531 17.12 8.43 -0.83
CA VAL A 531 17.54 9.79 -0.48
C VAL A 531 16.58 10.37 0.56
N PRO A 532 17.05 11.03 1.63
CA PRO A 532 16.18 11.72 2.57
C PRO A 532 15.32 12.79 1.88
N LEU A 533 14.02 12.84 2.19
CA LEU A 533 13.09 13.82 1.65
C LEU A 533 12.63 14.79 2.76
N PRO A 534 12.96 16.08 2.69
CA PRO A 534 12.59 17.05 3.75
C PRO A 534 11.07 17.18 3.95
N LYS A 535 10.64 17.50 5.18
CA LYS A 535 9.23 17.70 5.62
C LYS A 535 8.41 18.74 4.83
N LYS A 536 8.98 19.42 3.84
CA LYS A 536 8.28 20.40 2.98
C LYS A 536 8.70 20.28 1.51
N ALA A 537 9.22 19.12 1.10
CA ALA A 537 9.55 18.86 -0.29
C ALA A 537 8.28 18.92 -1.14
N ARG A 538 8.29 19.78 -2.16
CA ARG A 538 7.17 20.00 -3.10
C ARG A 538 7.58 19.81 -4.55
N THR A 539 8.85 20.07 -4.87
CA THR A 539 9.37 19.98 -6.25
C THR A 539 10.68 19.23 -6.29
N LEU A 540 10.85 18.38 -7.30
CA LEU A 540 12.12 17.73 -7.62
C LEU A 540 12.50 18.00 -9.07
N LYS A 541 13.81 18.07 -9.34
CA LYS A 541 14.35 18.01 -10.71
C LYS A 541 15.43 16.95 -10.81
N LEU A 542 15.43 16.23 -11.93
CA LEU A 542 16.43 15.20 -12.22
C LEU A 542 16.93 15.35 -13.65
N TRP A 543 18.25 15.39 -13.83
CA TRP A 543 18.89 15.51 -15.13
C TRP A 543 20.26 14.85 -15.18
N ARG A 544 20.81 14.73 -16.40
CA ARG A 544 22.11 14.12 -16.67
C ARG A 544 23.21 15.19 -16.77
N SER A 545 24.42 14.82 -16.37
CA SER A 545 25.58 15.72 -16.44
C SER A 545 26.12 15.88 -17.85
N SER A 546 25.97 14.89 -18.71
CA SER A 546 26.47 14.86 -20.09
C SER A 546 25.34 14.56 -21.09
N LYS A 547 25.50 15.07 -22.33
CA LYS A 547 24.59 14.74 -23.43
C LYS A 547 24.87 13.30 -23.91
N PRO A 548 23.87 12.41 -23.93
CA PRO A 548 24.11 10.98 -24.13
C PRO A 548 23.90 10.48 -25.56
N ASP A 549 24.43 9.29 -25.85
CA ASP A 549 24.16 8.53 -27.07
C ASP A 549 22.84 7.74 -27.01
N LYS A 550 22.38 7.39 -25.81
CA LYS A 550 21.14 6.63 -25.54
C LYS A 550 20.35 7.23 -24.36
N PRO A 551 19.02 7.12 -24.34
CA PRO A 551 18.21 7.52 -23.19
C PRO A 551 18.58 6.70 -21.95
N LEU A 552 18.64 7.34 -20.78
CA LEU A 552 18.73 6.67 -19.49
C LEU A 552 17.34 6.66 -18.89
N TYR A 553 16.85 5.50 -18.50
CA TYR A 553 15.50 5.35 -17.96
C TYR A 553 15.52 5.37 -16.43
N VAL A 554 14.70 6.23 -15.85
CA VAL A 554 14.63 6.45 -14.40
C VAL A 554 13.19 6.40 -13.90
N ALA A 555 12.99 5.81 -12.74
CA ALA A 555 11.75 5.88 -11.98
C ALA A 555 12.01 6.57 -10.64
N LEU A 556 11.05 7.36 -10.18
CA LEU A 556 11.07 7.99 -8.86
C LEU A 556 9.89 7.50 -8.04
N GLN A 557 10.14 7.21 -6.77
CA GLN A 557 9.11 6.86 -5.82
C GLN A 557 9.33 7.60 -4.51
N TYR A 558 8.27 8.02 -3.84
CA TYR A 558 8.37 8.54 -2.48
C TYR A 558 7.71 7.58 -1.50
N ARG A 559 8.24 7.52 -0.29
CA ARG A 559 7.71 6.67 0.76
C ARG A 559 6.50 7.34 1.42
N THR A 560 5.39 6.63 1.48
CA THR A 560 4.11 7.10 2.04
C THR A 560 3.49 6.04 2.96
N THR A 561 2.42 6.40 3.65
CA THR A 561 1.84 5.57 4.72
C THR A 561 0.87 4.52 4.22
N LYS A 562 0.98 3.30 4.75
CA LYS A 562 -0.05 2.26 4.63
C LYS A 562 -1.09 2.49 5.72
N ALA A 563 -2.36 2.52 5.35
CA ALA A 563 -3.44 2.56 6.34
C ALA A 563 -3.41 1.27 7.17
N PHE A 564 -3.68 1.38 8.47
CA PHE A 564 -3.81 0.20 9.31
C PHE A 564 -5.06 -0.58 8.93
N THR A 565 -4.88 -1.85 8.64
CA THR A 565 -5.95 -2.77 8.26
C THR A 565 -5.88 -4.01 9.12
N LEU A 566 -7.00 -4.38 9.71
CA LEU A 566 -7.18 -5.67 10.35
C LEU A 566 -7.13 -6.77 9.27
N THR A 567 -6.44 -7.85 9.62
CA THR A 567 -6.47 -9.11 8.87
C THR A 567 -7.83 -9.78 8.99
N GLU A 568 -8.08 -10.75 8.13
CA GLU A 568 -9.32 -11.54 8.12
C GLU A 568 -9.67 -12.05 9.53
N GLN A 569 -8.75 -12.79 10.15
CA GLN A 569 -8.99 -13.43 11.45
C GLN A 569 -9.18 -12.39 12.57
N SER A 570 -8.42 -11.29 12.51
CA SER A 570 -8.50 -10.20 13.49
C SER A 570 -9.87 -9.53 13.45
N TYR A 571 -10.36 -9.23 12.24
CA TYR A 571 -11.68 -8.63 12.04
C TYR A 571 -12.80 -9.56 12.49
N LEU A 572 -12.77 -10.84 12.07
CA LEU A 572 -13.75 -11.84 12.49
C LEU A 572 -13.78 -12.03 14.00
N SER A 573 -12.62 -12.08 14.64
CA SER A 573 -12.50 -12.23 16.09
C SER A 573 -13.03 -11.02 16.85
N LEU A 574 -12.81 -9.80 16.33
CA LEU A 574 -13.40 -8.58 16.88
C LEU A 574 -14.92 -8.58 16.77
N LEU A 575 -15.48 -8.95 15.61
CA LEU A 575 -16.93 -9.07 15.44
C LEU A 575 -17.54 -10.11 16.40
N GLN A 576 -16.86 -11.25 16.62
CA GLN A 576 -17.32 -12.29 17.54
C GLN A 576 -17.24 -11.88 19.01
N SER A 577 -16.37 -10.92 19.36
CA SER A 577 -16.21 -10.43 20.74
C SER A 577 -17.34 -9.49 21.19
N LEU A 578 -18.13 -8.96 20.26
CA LEU A 578 -19.26 -8.09 20.56
C LEU A 578 -20.43 -8.87 21.19
N PRO A 579 -21.18 -8.26 22.13
CA PRO A 579 -22.26 -8.94 22.85
C PRO A 579 -23.49 -9.13 21.96
N GLY A 580 -23.52 -10.23 21.21
CA GLY A 580 -24.65 -10.64 20.38
C GLY A 580 -24.51 -10.27 18.89
N LYS A 581 -25.34 -10.90 18.04
CA LYS A 581 -25.20 -10.83 16.57
C LYS A 581 -25.53 -9.46 15.97
N GLU A 582 -26.38 -8.67 16.62
CA GLU A 582 -26.78 -7.32 16.14
C GLU A 582 -25.88 -6.19 16.65
N ALA A 583 -24.99 -6.48 17.62
CA ALA A 583 -24.16 -5.45 18.24
C ALA A 583 -23.22 -4.76 17.23
N ALA A 584 -22.67 -5.53 16.28
CA ALA A 584 -21.83 -5.01 15.19
C ALA A 584 -22.59 -4.02 14.31
N ARG A 585 -23.80 -4.39 13.87
CA ARG A 585 -24.69 -3.54 13.07
C ARG A 585 -25.00 -2.23 13.78
N THR A 586 -25.45 -2.27 15.03
CA THR A 586 -25.79 -1.07 15.78
C THR A 586 -24.59 -0.14 15.96
N LYS A 587 -23.41 -0.70 16.27
CA LYS A 587 -22.16 0.06 16.43
C LYS A 587 -21.69 0.70 15.13
N LEU A 588 -21.81 -0.01 14.01
CA LEU A 588 -21.50 0.53 12.68
C LEU A 588 -22.43 1.69 12.32
N ILE A 589 -23.74 1.53 12.50
CA ILE A 589 -24.73 2.58 12.23
C ILE A 589 -24.44 3.81 13.10
N ASP A 590 -24.25 3.63 14.42
CA ASP A 590 -23.91 4.72 15.34
C ASP A 590 -22.66 5.50 14.91
N PHE A 591 -21.61 4.78 14.48
CA PHE A 591 -20.37 5.38 14.00
C PHE A 591 -20.55 6.19 12.70
N LEU A 592 -21.44 5.74 11.81
CA LEU A 592 -21.75 6.39 10.54
C LEU A 592 -22.75 7.55 10.69
N SER A 593 -23.56 7.59 11.75
CA SER A 593 -24.55 8.66 11.99
C SER A 593 -23.94 10.01 12.39
N HIS A 594 -22.69 10.05 12.84
CA HIS A 594 -22.04 11.26 13.30
C HIS A 594 -21.07 11.77 12.21
N GLU A 595 -21.34 12.92 11.61
CA GLU A 595 -20.46 13.57 10.61
C GLU A 595 -19.18 14.13 11.23
N ASP A 596 -18.97 13.99 12.55
CA ASP A 596 -17.83 14.55 13.29
C ASP A 596 -16.57 14.54 12.43
N ALA A 597 -16.16 15.75 12.05
CA ALA A 597 -14.89 15.99 11.41
C ALA A 597 -13.83 15.54 12.42
N GLU A 598 -13.38 14.29 12.30
CA GLU A 598 -12.21 13.82 13.00
C GLU A 598 -11.08 14.75 12.60
N SER A 599 -10.82 15.75 13.43
CA SER A 599 -9.70 16.65 13.25
C SER A 599 -8.47 15.75 13.23
N PRO A 600 -7.71 15.68 12.13
CA PRO A 600 -6.67 14.68 11.91
C PRO A 600 -5.48 14.78 12.88
N ASN A 601 -5.58 15.64 13.90
CA ASN A 601 -4.54 16.01 14.86
C ASN A 601 -4.96 15.91 16.34
N LYS A 602 -6.05 15.22 16.69
CA LYS A 602 -6.35 14.96 18.12
C LYS A 602 -5.27 14.04 18.72
N ASN A 603 -4.99 14.20 20.02
CA ASN A 603 -4.13 13.27 20.77
C ASN A 603 -4.59 11.83 20.52
N PRO A 604 -3.67 10.87 20.37
CA PRO A 604 -4.07 9.50 20.09
C PRO A 604 -5.01 9.05 21.22
N PRO A 605 -6.14 8.40 20.90
CA PRO A 605 -6.96 7.83 21.95
C PRO A 605 -6.11 6.78 22.67
N ASP A 606 -5.94 6.92 23.99
CA ASP A 606 -5.40 5.85 24.84
C ASP A 606 -6.22 4.54 24.69
N SER A 607 -7.42 4.64 24.11
CA SER A 607 -8.42 3.58 23.91
C SER A 607 -8.26 2.72 22.64
N LEU A 608 -7.27 2.92 21.76
CA LEU A 608 -7.08 2.07 20.56
C LEU A 608 -6.77 0.59 20.87
N TYR A 609 -6.57 0.23 22.14
CA TYR A 609 -6.44 -1.16 22.61
C TYR A 609 -7.79 -1.82 22.92
N GLN A 610 -8.89 -1.07 22.89
CA GLN A 610 -10.24 -1.59 23.10
C GLN A 610 -10.81 -2.14 21.80
N ASP A 611 -11.52 -3.27 21.91
CA ASP A 611 -12.07 -4.01 20.77
C ASP A 611 -13.00 -3.13 19.90
N GLU A 612 -13.83 -2.28 20.52
CA GLU A 612 -14.75 -1.38 19.80
C GLU A 612 -14.04 -0.28 19.03
N GLU A 613 -13.00 0.32 19.60
CA GLU A 613 -12.22 1.40 18.96
C GLU A 613 -11.40 0.89 17.78
N GLN A 614 -10.91 -0.35 17.83
CA GLN A 614 -10.22 -0.96 16.68
C GLN A 614 -11.17 -1.20 15.50
N LEU A 615 -12.42 -1.61 15.75
CA LEU A 615 -13.45 -1.72 14.71
C LEU A 615 -13.79 -0.36 14.12
N ARG A 616 -13.98 0.68 14.95
CA ARG A 616 -14.19 2.06 14.49
C ARG A 616 -13.03 2.54 13.62
N ASN A 617 -11.80 2.33 14.08
CA ASN A 617 -10.59 2.68 13.34
C ASN A 617 -10.48 1.96 11.99
N GLN A 618 -10.90 0.69 11.90
CA GLN A 618 -11.00 -0.05 10.63
C GLN A 618 -12.05 0.55 9.67
N TRP A 619 -13.13 1.12 10.20
CA TRP A 619 -14.23 1.69 9.41
C TRP A 619 -14.01 3.16 8.99
N ILE A 620 -12.96 3.84 9.46
CA ILE A 620 -12.68 5.25 9.11
C ILE A 620 -12.61 5.47 7.60
N ALA A 621 -11.88 4.61 6.87
CA ALA A 621 -11.76 4.74 5.41
C ALA A 621 -13.12 4.55 4.70
N PHE A 622 -13.95 3.65 5.22
CA PHE A 622 -15.30 3.43 4.70
C PHE A 622 -16.21 4.62 4.98
N LYS A 623 -16.15 5.18 6.19
CA LYS A 623 -16.85 6.42 6.55
C LYS A 623 -16.46 7.57 5.62
N ARG A 624 -15.16 7.80 5.40
CA ARG A 624 -14.66 8.84 4.47
C ARG A 624 -15.20 8.65 3.05
N LEU A 625 -15.26 7.41 2.55
CA LEU A 625 -15.92 7.11 1.27
C LEU A 625 -17.38 7.57 1.31
N LEU A 626 -18.20 7.03 2.22
CA LEU A 626 -19.64 7.32 2.25
C LEU A 626 -19.93 8.82 2.37
N PHE A 627 -19.25 9.53 3.26
CA PHE A 627 -19.45 10.97 3.44
C PHE A 627 -19.00 11.79 2.23
N SER A 628 -17.93 11.37 1.54
CA SER A 628 -17.53 12.02 0.29
C SER A 628 -18.58 11.83 -0.80
N GLU A 629 -19.18 10.64 -0.91
CA GLU A 629 -20.25 10.33 -1.84
C GLU A 629 -21.54 11.11 -1.51
N VAL A 630 -21.89 11.21 -0.23
CA VAL A 630 -23.02 12.04 0.25
C VAL A 630 -22.80 13.51 -0.10
N LYS A 631 -21.59 14.03 0.10
CA LYS A 631 -21.26 15.42 -0.22
C LYS A 631 -21.34 15.69 -1.72
N LEU A 632 -20.82 14.78 -2.55
CA LEU A 632 -20.96 14.84 -4.00
C LEU A 632 -22.44 14.83 -4.42
N TYR A 633 -23.23 13.92 -3.85
CA TYR A 633 -24.66 13.79 -4.12
C TYR A 633 -25.44 15.07 -3.77
N LYS A 634 -25.19 15.64 -2.59
CA LYS A 634 -25.80 16.90 -2.11
C LYS A 634 -25.38 18.12 -2.94
N SER A 635 -24.15 18.15 -3.43
CA SER A 635 -23.62 19.33 -4.15
C SER A 635 -24.36 19.69 -5.44
N ALA A 636 -25.09 18.72 -6.01
CA ALA A 636 -25.94 18.88 -7.19
C ALA A 636 -27.32 19.46 -6.86
N VAL A 637 -27.71 19.50 -5.59
CA VAL A 637 -29.01 20.00 -5.13
C VAL A 637 -28.80 21.40 -4.52
N SER A 638 -29.38 22.43 -5.14
CA SER A 638 -29.43 23.78 -4.55
C SER A 638 -30.38 23.83 -3.34
N ASP A 639 -30.08 24.65 -2.34
CA ASP A 639 -30.98 24.93 -1.21
C ASP A 639 -32.30 25.49 -1.76
N PHE A 640 -33.34 24.65 -1.88
CA PHE A 640 -34.66 25.12 -2.27
C PHE A 640 -35.23 26.06 -1.18
N PRO A 641 -35.94 27.13 -1.56
CA PRO A 641 -36.43 28.13 -0.61
C PRO A 641 -37.31 27.50 0.48
N ALA A 642 -37.20 28.07 1.68
CA ALA A 642 -37.88 27.62 2.91
C ALA A 642 -39.37 27.27 2.69
N GLN A 643 -39.82 26.20 3.37
CA GLN A 643 -41.21 25.72 3.39
C GLN A 643 -42.21 26.87 3.45
N ARG A 644 -43.02 27.02 2.40
CA ARG A 644 -44.14 27.97 2.36
C ARG A 644 -45.32 27.38 3.14
N ARG A 645 -46.05 28.23 3.87
CA ARG A 645 -47.26 27.81 4.59
C ARG A 645 -48.38 27.48 3.60
N ASP A 646 -49.17 26.45 3.91
CA ASP A 646 -50.40 26.11 3.19
C ASP A 646 -51.26 27.36 2.99
N SER A 647 -51.57 27.67 1.73
CA SER A 647 -52.39 28.82 1.34
C SER A 647 -53.59 28.43 0.46
N GLY A 648 -53.69 27.16 0.06
CA GLY A 648 -54.78 26.64 -0.76
C GLY A 648 -55.95 26.05 0.04
N ASP A 649 -57.18 26.30 -0.42
CA ASP A 649 -58.37 25.60 0.07
C ASP A 649 -58.38 24.12 -0.41
N ARG A 650 -58.82 23.20 0.46
CA ARG A 650 -58.80 21.74 0.20
C ARG A 650 -59.59 21.34 -1.05
N ALA A 651 -60.72 21.99 -1.32
CA ALA A 651 -61.51 21.71 -2.51
C ALA A 651 -60.79 22.12 -3.80
N THR A 652 -60.03 23.21 -3.74
CA THR A 652 -59.21 23.70 -4.87
C THR A 652 -58.06 22.75 -5.17
N ILE A 653 -57.36 22.26 -4.13
CA ILE A 653 -56.28 21.27 -4.30
C ILE A 653 -56.81 19.97 -4.88
N ALA A 654 -57.92 19.43 -4.37
CA ALA A 654 -58.52 18.21 -4.90
C ALA A 654 -58.93 18.33 -6.37
N ASN A 655 -59.45 19.49 -6.78
CA ASN A 655 -59.77 19.75 -8.18
C ASN A 655 -58.51 19.82 -9.06
N LEU A 656 -57.48 20.53 -8.61
CA LEU A 656 -56.19 20.60 -9.31
C LEU A 656 -55.54 19.23 -9.46
N THR A 657 -55.56 18.39 -8.42
CA THR A 657 -55.02 17.02 -8.49
C THR A 657 -55.76 16.19 -9.53
N LYS A 658 -57.09 16.30 -9.59
CA LYS A 658 -57.89 15.60 -10.59
C LYS A 658 -57.56 16.09 -12.01
N LEU A 659 -57.39 17.40 -12.21
CA LEU A 659 -57.01 17.98 -13.51
C LEU A 659 -55.62 17.52 -13.93
N ALA A 660 -54.67 17.51 -12.99
CA ALA A 660 -53.31 17.05 -13.22
C ALA A 660 -53.29 15.57 -13.66
N GLN A 661 -53.98 14.69 -12.93
CA GLN A 661 -54.10 13.26 -13.27
C GLN A 661 -54.78 13.04 -14.62
N GLN A 662 -55.84 13.79 -14.93
CA GLN A 662 -56.49 13.69 -16.25
C GLN A 662 -55.57 14.14 -17.39
N ALA A 663 -54.73 15.15 -17.17
CA ALA A 663 -53.74 15.58 -18.14
C ALA A 663 -52.62 14.52 -18.31
N GLU A 664 -52.17 13.89 -17.22
CA GLU A 664 -51.23 12.76 -17.27
C GLU A 664 -51.79 11.57 -18.05
N ASP A 665 -53.03 11.15 -17.76
CA ASP A 665 -53.70 10.04 -18.45
C ASP A 665 -53.83 10.28 -19.96
N ARG A 666 -53.97 11.55 -20.37
CA ARG A 666 -54.04 12.00 -21.76
C ARG A 666 -52.68 12.27 -22.39
N GLN A 667 -51.59 12.12 -21.63
CA GLN A 667 -50.23 12.43 -22.06
C GLN A 667 -49.98 13.92 -22.39
N PHE A 668 -50.77 14.82 -21.82
CA PHE A 668 -50.58 16.26 -21.93
C PHE A 668 -49.62 16.75 -20.84
N TRP A 669 -48.34 16.41 -21.02
CA TRP A 669 -47.31 16.55 -19.99
C TRP A 669 -47.08 17.98 -19.51
N LEU A 670 -47.12 18.97 -20.41
CA LEU A 670 -46.93 20.37 -20.05
C LEU A 670 -48.11 20.90 -19.19
N GLU A 671 -49.34 20.58 -19.58
CA GLU A 671 -50.55 20.96 -18.83
C GLU A 671 -50.56 20.29 -17.45
N ALA A 672 -50.19 19.00 -17.38
CA ALA A 672 -50.03 18.29 -16.12
C ALA A 672 -48.97 18.96 -15.22
N LEU A 673 -47.83 19.36 -15.80
CA LEU A 673 -46.74 20.01 -15.07
C LEU A 673 -47.18 21.36 -14.48
N GLU A 674 -47.98 22.13 -15.22
CA GLU A 674 -48.58 23.39 -14.74
C GLU A 674 -49.52 23.15 -13.55
N TYR A 675 -50.44 22.18 -13.64
CA TYR A 675 -51.34 21.85 -12.54
C TYR A 675 -50.61 21.35 -11.29
N TRP A 676 -49.60 20.49 -11.44
CA TRP A 676 -48.77 20.06 -10.32
C TRP A 676 -47.94 21.22 -9.75
N GLY A 677 -47.45 22.14 -10.57
CA GLY A 677 -46.77 23.34 -10.12
C GLY A 677 -47.66 24.28 -9.31
N GLU A 678 -48.93 24.40 -9.67
CA GLU A 678 -49.90 25.11 -8.84
C GLU A 678 -50.11 24.44 -7.47
N ILE A 679 -50.16 23.10 -7.43
CA ILE A 679 -50.31 22.35 -6.18
C ILE A 679 -49.08 22.59 -5.30
N VAL A 680 -47.86 22.42 -5.82
CA VAL A 680 -46.59 22.66 -5.10
C VAL A 680 -46.54 24.07 -4.50
N ASN A 681 -47.06 25.08 -5.21
CA ASN A 681 -47.10 26.45 -4.71
C ASN A 681 -48.13 26.70 -3.59
N LYS A 682 -49.15 25.83 -3.45
CA LYS A 682 -50.30 26.02 -2.55
C LYS A 682 -50.29 25.05 -1.34
N THR A 683 -49.47 24.00 -1.37
CA THR A 683 -49.38 22.95 -0.34
C THR A 683 -48.00 22.87 0.33
N SER A 684 -47.95 22.17 1.46
CA SER A 684 -46.76 21.83 2.25
C SER A 684 -46.82 20.36 2.73
N GLY A 685 -45.69 19.83 3.24
CA GLY A 685 -45.58 18.44 3.72
C GLY A 685 -45.84 17.39 2.63
N PHE A 686 -46.41 16.25 3.00
CA PHE A 686 -46.62 15.11 2.11
C PHE A 686 -47.30 15.44 0.76
N ALA A 687 -48.34 16.27 0.75
CA ALA A 687 -49.06 16.64 -0.48
C ALA A 687 -48.20 17.50 -1.43
N HIS A 688 -47.31 18.32 -0.88
CA HIS A 688 -46.32 19.08 -1.65
C HIS A 688 -45.27 18.18 -2.27
N GLU A 689 -44.73 17.25 -1.48
CA GLU A 689 -43.69 16.33 -1.90
C GLU A 689 -44.19 15.34 -2.96
N GLN A 690 -45.42 14.83 -2.82
CA GLN A 690 -46.07 14.02 -3.86
C GLN A 690 -46.23 14.81 -5.16
N ALA A 691 -46.69 16.06 -5.10
CA ALA A 691 -46.80 16.91 -6.28
C ALA A 691 -45.42 17.16 -6.94
N GLN A 692 -44.36 17.39 -6.15
CA GLN A 692 -42.99 17.49 -6.65
C GLN A 692 -42.49 16.19 -7.31
N LEU A 693 -42.84 15.03 -6.77
CA LEU A 693 -42.51 13.74 -7.38
C LEU A 693 -43.13 13.62 -8.78
N HIS A 694 -44.41 13.97 -8.92
CA HIS A 694 -45.09 14.03 -10.22
C HIS A 694 -44.43 15.05 -11.16
N GLN A 695 -44.05 16.24 -10.67
CA GLN A 695 -43.29 17.20 -11.48
C GLN A 695 -41.97 16.61 -12.01
N ALA A 696 -41.22 15.89 -11.18
CA ALA A 696 -39.95 15.27 -11.59
C ALA A 696 -40.18 14.20 -12.67
N GLU A 697 -41.22 13.38 -12.55
CA GLU A 697 -41.59 12.40 -13.57
C GLU A 697 -41.97 13.06 -14.89
N LEU A 698 -42.73 14.16 -14.85
CA LEU A 698 -43.16 14.89 -16.03
C LEU A 698 -42.01 15.62 -16.72
N LEU A 699 -41.09 16.22 -15.96
CA LEU A 699 -39.86 16.81 -16.50
C LEU A 699 -39.06 15.77 -17.29
N LYS A 700 -38.95 14.55 -16.78
CA LYS A 700 -38.31 13.43 -17.50
C LYS A 700 -39.06 13.07 -18.78
N LYS A 701 -40.40 13.08 -18.78
CA LYS A 701 -41.22 12.83 -20.00
C LYS A 701 -41.09 13.94 -21.03
N LEU A 702 -40.83 15.17 -20.61
CA LEU A 702 -40.60 16.34 -21.46
C LEU A 702 -39.16 16.44 -21.98
N GLY A 703 -38.25 15.55 -21.57
CA GLY A 703 -36.83 15.56 -21.97
C GLY A 703 -35.93 16.46 -21.11
N GLU A 704 -36.45 16.98 -20.00
CA GLU A 704 -35.71 17.83 -19.05
C GLU A 704 -35.00 16.98 -17.98
N ASP A 705 -34.14 16.06 -18.42
CA ASP A 705 -33.51 15.04 -17.57
C ASP A 705 -32.72 15.63 -16.40
N TYR A 706 -32.00 16.74 -16.62
CA TYR A 706 -31.20 17.40 -15.58
C TYR A 706 -32.07 17.96 -14.44
N LEU A 707 -33.17 18.64 -14.78
CA LEU A 707 -34.09 19.20 -13.80
C LEU A 707 -34.84 18.09 -13.06
N ALA A 708 -35.25 17.04 -13.78
CA ALA A 708 -35.87 15.85 -13.20
C ALA A 708 -34.93 15.18 -12.19
N GLU A 709 -33.68 14.93 -12.56
CA GLU A 709 -32.67 14.31 -11.70
C GLU A 709 -32.43 15.12 -10.42
N ASN A 710 -32.23 16.44 -10.54
CA ASN A 710 -32.03 17.31 -9.37
C ASN A 710 -33.24 17.31 -8.43
N LEU A 711 -34.46 17.31 -8.98
CA LEU A 711 -35.68 17.26 -8.16
C LEU A 711 -35.85 15.90 -7.49
N PHE A 712 -35.57 14.79 -8.18
CA PHE A 712 -35.55 13.47 -7.54
C PHE A 712 -34.49 13.43 -6.43
N ARG A 713 -33.28 13.95 -6.66
CA ARG A 713 -32.21 14.00 -5.65
C ARG A 713 -32.65 14.80 -4.42
N TYR A 714 -33.29 15.95 -4.62
CA TYR A 714 -33.89 16.72 -3.53
C TYR A 714 -34.89 15.87 -2.73
N LEU A 715 -35.85 15.24 -3.40
CA LEU A 715 -36.88 14.42 -2.76
C LEU A 715 -36.27 13.24 -1.96
N THR A 716 -35.21 12.61 -2.46
CA THR A 716 -34.53 11.54 -1.70
C THR A 716 -33.97 12.00 -0.36
N LEU A 717 -33.52 13.26 -0.26
CA LEU A 717 -32.87 13.78 0.95
C LEU A 717 -33.85 14.42 1.93
N PHE A 718 -34.90 15.07 1.43
CA PHE A 718 -35.71 16.00 2.22
C PHE A 718 -37.20 15.64 2.34
N ALA A 719 -37.72 14.71 1.54
CA ALA A 719 -39.13 14.31 1.57
C ALA A 719 -39.43 13.22 2.63
N ASP A 720 -40.72 13.01 2.91
CA ASP A 720 -41.25 11.88 3.67
C ASP A 720 -40.82 10.53 3.05
N ASP A 721 -40.67 9.50 3.89
CA ASP A 721 -40.05 8.22 3.53
C ASP A 721 -40.63 7.59 2.26
N SER A 722 -41.96 7.57 2.09
CA SER A 722 -42.58 6.96 0.91
C SER A 722 -42.30 7.72 -0.40
N VAL A 723 -42.18 9.06 -0.35
CA VAL A 723 -41.81 9.87 -1.52
C VAL A 723 -40.32 9.72 -1.81
N ALA A 724 -39.48 9.73 -0.77
CA ALA A 724 -38.05 9.56 -0.89
C ALA A 724 -37.68 8.19 -1.51
N GLU A 725 -38.35 7.11 -1.11
CA GLU A 725 -38.17 5.77 -1.71
C GLU A 725 -38.59 5.74 -3.18
N ALA A 726 -39.72 6.37 -3.52
CA ALA A 726 -40.18 6.44 -4.91
C ALA A 726 -39.18 7.21 -5.78
N ALA A 727 -38.67 8.35 -5.30
CA ALA A 727 -37.64 9.12 -5.98
C ALA A 727 -36.31 8.33 -6.12
N ALA A 728 -35.89 7.63 -5.06
CA ALA A 728 -34.69 6.81 -5.07
C ALA A 728 -34.80 5.64 -6.06
N ALA A 729 -35.97 5.01 -6.17
CA ALA A 729 -36.22 3.96 -7.16
C ALA A 729 -36.08 4.50 -8.60
N LYS A 730 -36.67 5.66 -8.91
CA LYS A 730 -36.55 6.29 -10.24
C LYS A 730 -35.11 6.64 -10.59
N LEU A 731 -34.34 7.17 -9.64
CA LEU A 731 -32.92 7.47 -9.85
C LEU A 731 -32.10 6.21 -10.03
N SER A 732 -32.31 5.19 -9.19
CA SER A 732 -31.64 3.90 -9.30
C SER A 732 -31.87 3.28 -10.69
N ASP A 733 -33.11 3.24 -11.17
CA ASP A 733 -33.43 2.73 -12.50
C ASP A 733 -32.72 3.52 -13.60
N SER A 734 -32.71 4.86 -13.48
CA SER A 734 -32.03 5.73 -14.44
C SER A 734 -30.52 5.46 -14.49
N TYR A 735 -29.87 5.37 -13.33
CA TYR A 735 -28.43 5.09 -13.26
C TYR A 735 -28.09 3.69 -13.75
N GLN A 736 -28.94 2.68 -13.49
CA GLN A 736 -28.73 1.34 -14.03
C GLN A 736 -28.84 1.29 -15.55
N ILE A 737 -29.85 1.96 -16.13
CA ILE A 737 -30.01 2.07 -17.59
C ILE A 737 -28.80 2.77 -18.22
N GLN A 738 -28.30 3.82 -17.57
CA GLN A 738 -27.13 4.59 -18.00
C GLN A 738 -25.80 3.87 -17.71
N LYS A 739 -25.80 2.75 -16.97
CA LYS A 739 -24.60 2.09 -16.42
C LYS A 739 -23.71 3.06 -15.62
N ASN A 740 -24.35 3.97 -14.90
CA ASN A 740 -23.69 4.95 -14.04
C ASN A 740 -23.53 4.39 -12.62
N ASP A 741 -22.60 3.45 -12.45
CA ASP A 741 -22.37 2.78 -11.16
C ASP A 741 -21.89 3.75 -10.07
N ALA A 742 -21.16 4.82 -10.44
CA ALA A 742 -20.74 5.88 -9.53
C ALA A 742 -21.94 6.68 -8.99
N GLY A 743 -22.89 7.05 -9.87
CA GLY A 743 -24.15 7.68 -9.48
C GLY A 743 -24.99 6.80 -8.55
N LEU A 744 -25.00 5.48 -8.81
CA LEU A 744 -25.67 4.51 -7.94
C LEU A 744 -25.01 4.43 -6.55
N LEU A 745 -23.68 4.46 -6.47
CA LEU A 745 -22.97 4.52 -5.19
C LEU A 745 -23.29 5.81 -4.42
N ALA A 746 -23.26 6.97 -5.08
CA ALA A 746 -23.59 8.24 -4.46
C ALA A 746 -25.02 8.31 -3.91
N LEU A 747 -26.00 7.80 -4.67
CA LEU A 747 -27.39 7.67 -4.25
C LEU A 747 -27.54 6.75 -3.03
N THR A 748 -26.99 5.54 -3.12
CA THR A 748 -27.19 4.51 -2.09
C THR A 748 -26.43 4.83 -0.80
N ALA A 749 -25.24 5.44 -0.89
CA ALA A 749 -24.53 5.99 0.25
C ALA A 749 -25.36 7.08 0.95
N SER A 750 -25.93 8.01 0.17
CA SER A 750 -26.79 9.08 0.71
C SER A 750 -28.03 8.52 1.41
N MET A 751 -28.74 7.60 0.76
CA MET A 751 -29.92 6.96 1.35
C MET A 751 -29.58 6.19 2.63
N PHE A 752 -28.46 5.45 2.65
CA PHE A 752 -28.06 4.68 3.82
C PHE A 752 -27.66 5.57 5.00
N ILE A 753 -26.87 6.62 4.77
CA ILE A 753 -26.46 7.56 5.82
C ILE A 753 -27.66 8.31 6.40
N HIS A 754 -28.62 8.69 5.57
CA HIS A 754 -29.83 9.39 6.04
C HIS A 754 -30.87 8.44 6.66
N ARG A 755 -31.00 7.21 6.14
CA ARG A 755 -32.02 6.22 6.55
C ARG A 755 -31.42 4.80 6.53
N PRO A 756 -30.75 4.33 7.60
CA PRO A 756 -30.07 3.03 7.61
C PRO A 756 -31.03 1.84 7.76
N THR A 757 -31.79 1.53 6.70
CA THR A 757 -32.70 0.38 6.61
C THR A 757 -32.03 -0.82 5.95
N ASP A 758 -32.61 -2.02 6.09
CA ASP A 758 -32.11 -3.23 5.43
C ASP A 758 -32.14 -3.13 3.89
N LEU A 759 -33.14 -2.45 3.35
CA LEU A 759 -33.23 -2.17 1.91
C LEU A 759 -32.06 -1.29 1.45
N HIS A 760 -31.73 -0.24 2.19
CA HIS A 760 -30.61 0.63 1.85
C HIS A 760 -29.25 -0.03 2.04
N ALA A 761 -29.13 -0.90 3.04
CA ALA A 761 -27.92 -1.70 3.23
C ALA A 761 -27.66 -2.64 2.05
N ASP A 762 -28.69 -3.36 1.57
CA ASP A 762 -28.56 -4.21 0.38
C ASP A 762 -28.20 -3.39 -0.87
N ARG A 763 -28.89 -2.28 -1.11
CA ARG A 763 -28.59 -1.37 -2.22
C ARG A 763 -27.16 -0.82 -2.16
N LEU A 764 -26.70 -0.40 -0.98
CA LEU A 764 -25.33 0.09 -0.78
C LEU A 764 -24.30 -1.02 -1.01
N PHE A 765 -24.54 -2.22 -0.47
CA PHE A 765 -23.67 -3.37 -0.68
C PHE A 765 -23.51 -3.70 -2.17
N ASN A 766 -24.62 -3.77 -2.91
CA ASN A 766 -24.60 -4.03 -4.34
C ASN A 766 -23.91 -2.91 -5.14
N ALA A 767 -24.08 -1.65 -4.73
CA ALA A 767 -23.36 -0.53 -5.34
C ALA A 767 -21.84 -0.58 -5.08
N LEU A 768 -21.41 -0.97 -3.87
CA LEU A 768 -20.00 -1.18 -3.55
C LEU A 768 -19.39 -2.30 -4.41
N MET A 769 -20.10 -3.42 -4.57
CA MET A 769 -19.66 -4.54 -5.42
C MET A 769 -19.47 -4.09 -6.88
N LYS A 770 -20.46 -3.39 -7.45
CA LYS A 770 -20.39 -2.88 -8.84
C LYS A 770 -19.24 -1.89 -9.08
N ASN A 771 -18.88 -1.12 -8.06
CA ASN A 771 -17.76 -0.18 -8.14
C ASN A 771 -16.40 -0.84 -7.78
N GLY A 772 -16.36 -2.16 -7.56
CA GLY A 772 -15.13 -2.88 -7.19
C GLY A 772 -14.61 -2.57 -5.78
N GLU A 773 -15.43 -1.96 -4.92
CA GLU A 773 -15.10 -1.61 -3.54
C GLU A 773 -15.25 -2.83 -2.61
N TYR A 774 -14.67 -3.98 -3.00
CA TYR A 774 -14.85 -5.29 -2.36
C TYR A 774 -14.51 -5.30 -0.87
N ARG A 775 -13.43 -4.60 -0.48
CA ARG A 775 -13.05 -4.50 0.92
C ARG A 775 -14.16 -3.84 1.74
N PHE A 776 -14.70 -2.73 1.26
CA PHE A 776 -15.78 -2.06 1.97
C PHE A 776 -17.07 -2.88 1.94
N ALA A 777 -17.39 -3.52 0.82
CA ALA A 777 -18.53 -4.43 0.72
C ALA A 777 -18.44 -5.58 1.73
N LEU A 778 -17.29 -6.25 1.84
CA LEU A 778 -17.09 -7.37 2.76
C LEU A 778 -17.11 -6.93 4.23
N LEU A 779 -16.38 -5.86 4.57
CA LEU A 779 -16.36 -5.33 5.94
C LEU A 779 -17.77 -4.91 6.38
N PHE A 780 -18.46 -4.15 5.54
CA PHE A 780 -19.83 -3.71 5.74
C PHE A 780 -20.75 -4.92 5.91
N GLY A 781 -20.73 -5.86 4.97
CA GLY A 781 -21.69 -6.95 4.96
C GLY A 781 -21.50 -7.97 6.09
N LEU A 782 -20.26 -8.23 6.51
CA LEU A 782 -19.98 -9.04 7.70
C LEU A 782 -20.43 -8.37 9.01
N ALA A 783 -20.34 -7.03 9.10
CA ALA A 783 -20.81 -6.28 10.26
C ALA A 783 -22.34 -6.09 10.27
N TYR A 784 -22.96 -5.91 9.10
CA TYR A 784 -24.38 -5.61 8.95
C TYR A 784 -25.27 -6.88 9.06
N GLY A 785 -24.80 -8.04 8.58
CA GLY A 785 -25.41 -9.33 8.92
C GLY A 785 -26.30 -9.98 7.84
N LYS A 786 -27.31 -10.74 8.27
CA LYS A 786 -28.01 -11.79 7.48
C LYS A 786 -28.71 -11.35 6.19
N ASN A 787 -29.03 -10.06 6.06
CA ASN A 787 -29.79 -9.55 4.92
C ASN A 787 -28.90 -9.22 3.71
N ILE A 788 -27.58 -9.36 3.85
CA ILE A 788 -26.63 -9.15 2.77
C ILE A 788 -26.51 -10.44 1.93
N PRO A 789 -26.56 -10.35 0.59
CA PRO A 789 -26.44 -11.51 -0.29
C PRO A 789 -25.15 -12.29 -0.04
N SER A 790 -25.27 -13.59 0.27
CA SER A 790 -24.09 -14.42 0.54
C SER A 790 -23.20 -14.55 -0.69
N GLU A 791 -23.77 -14.54 -1.90
CA GLU A 791 -23.03 -14.63 -3.16
C GLU A 791 -22.07 -13.46 -3.34
N GLY A 792 -22.53 -12.22 -3.15
CA GLY A 792 -21.66 -11.05 -3.21
C GLY A 792 -20.58 -11.07 -2.12
N LEU A 793 -20.90 -11.55 -0.91
CA LEU A 793 -19.90 -11.71 0.16
C LEU A 793 -18.84 -12.75 -0.22
N LEU A 794 -19.24 -13.81 -0.90
CA LEU A 794 -18.34 -14.86 -1.37
C LEU A 794 -17.39 -14.31 -2.45
N THR A 795 -17.91 -13.53 -3.41
CA THR A 795 -17.10 -12.85 -4.42
C THR A 795 -16.15 -11.85 -3.77
N ALA A 796 -16.60 -11.03 -2.82
CA ALA A 796 -15.74 -10.09 -2.12
C ALA A 796 -14.64 -10.80 -1.31
N ALA A 797 -14.96 -11.93 -0.65
CA ALA A 797 -13.98 -12.76 0.04
C ALA A 797 -12.96 -13.39 -0.92
N TYR A 798 -13.38 -13.79 -2.13
CA TYR A 798 -12.48 -14.28 -3.17
C TYR A 798 -11.52 -13.19 -3.65
N GLN A 799 -12.03 -11.99 -3.96
CA GLN A 799 -11.23 -10.85 -4.45
C GLN A 799 -10.21 -10.36 -3.42
N LEU A 800 -10.45 -10.58 -2.13
CA LEU A 800 -9.56 -10.22 -1.03
C LEU A 800 -8.74 -11.40 -0.51
N GLU A 801 -8.91 -12.59 -1.08
CA GLU A 801 -8.27 -13.83 -0.65
C GLU A 801 -8.53 -14.19 0.84
N TRP A 802 -9.70 -13.81 1.35
CA TRP A 802 -10.19 -14.14 2.70
C TRP A 802 -10.75 -15.56 2.71
N TRP A 803 -9.85 -16.55 2.63
CA TRP A 803 -10.19 -17.95 2.38
C TRP A 803 -11.00 -18.61 3.49
N GLU A 804 -10.85 -18.16 4.75
CA GLU A 804 -11.64 -18.70 5.86
C GLU A 804 -13.10 -18.25 5.77
N THR A 805 -13.31 -16.97 5.46
CA THR A 805 -14.60 -16.34 5.22
C THR A 805 -15.24 -16.95 3.99
N TYR A 806 -14.46 -17.14 2.93
CA TYR A 806 -14.89 -17.82 1.71
C TYR A 806 -15.42 -19.22 2.02
N ASP A 807 -14.65 -20.05 2.73
CA ASP A 807 -15.04 -21.42 3.06
C ASP A 807 -16.27 -21.46 3.97
N ARG A 808 -16.38 -20.55 4.96
CA ARG A 808 -17.57 -20.43 5.83
C ARG A 808 -18.83 -20.02 5.05
N LEU A 809 -18.68 -19.24 3.98
CA LEU A 809 -19.80 -18.81 3.14
C LEU A 809 -20.26 -19.92 2.18
N LEU A 810 -19.39 -20.84 1.77
CA LEU A 810 -19.76 -21.99 0.92
C LEU A 810 -20.88 -22.85 1.50
N ASP A 811 -20.95 -22.95 2.83
CA ASP A 811 -22.00 -23.72 3.52
C ASP A 811 -23.40 -23.14 3.33
N ARG A 812 -23.49 -21.85 3.00
CA ARG A 812 -24.75 -21.12 2.76
C ARG A 812 -25.21 -21.15 1.30
N MET A 813 -24.39 -21.72 0.41
CA MET A 813 -24.64 -21.74 -1.03
C MET A 813 -25.46 -22.94 -1.47
N THR A 814 -26.20 -22.79 -2.56
CA THR A 814 -26.80 -23.91 -3.29
C THR A 814 -25.73 -24.86 -3.82
N PRO A 815 -26.06 -26.14 -4.14
CA PRO A 815 -25.08 -27.08 -4.70
C PRO A 815 -24.34 -26.56 -5.93
N THR A 816 -25.04 -25.91 -6.88
CA THR A 816 -24.41 -25.32 -8.08
C THR A 816 -23.47 -24.18 -7.71
N GLN A 817 -23.93 -23.20 -6.92
CA GLN A 817 -23.07 -22.08 -6.48
C GLN A 817 -21.84 -22.56 -5.71
N ARG A 818 -21.99 -23.59 -4.86
CA ARG A 818 -20.87 -24.20 -4.14
C ARG A 818 -19.88 -24.87 -5.09
N ALA A 819 -20.37 -25.57 -6.12
CA ALA A 819 -19.53 -26.18 -7.14
C ALA A 819 -18.77 -25.12 -7.96
N PHE A 820 -19.47 -24.04 -8.35
CA PHE A 820 -18.87 -22.89 -9.02
C PHE A 820 -17.72 -22.30 -8.21
N ALA A 821 -17.99 -21.97 -6.94
CA ALA A 821 -17.03 -21.39 -6.03
C ALA A 821 -15.85 -22.32 -5.70
N LYS A 822 -16.08 -23.64 -5.57
CA LYS A 822 -14.98 -24.61 -5.42
C LYS A 822 -14.06 -24.61 -6.64
N GLY A 823 -14.61 -24.54 -7.85
CA GLY A 823 -13.81 -24.45 -9.06
C GLY A 823 -13.04 -23.13 -9.17
N LEU A 824 -13.62 -22.00 -8.75
CA LEU A 824 -12.90 -20.71 -8.69
C LEU A 824 -11.70 -20.75 -7.75
N LYS A 825 -11.84 -21.36 -6.56
CA LYS A 825 -10.73 -21.53 -5.62
C LYS A 825 -9.67 -22.49 -6.18
N ALA A 826 -10.10 -23.61 -6.77
CA ALA A 826 -9.17 -24.59 -7.37
C ALA A 826 -8.34 -23.98 -8.51
N GLN A 827 -8.98 -23.27 -9.47
CA GLN A 827 -8.26 -22.63 -10.58
C GLN A 827 -7.34 -21.52 -10.09
N HIS A 828 -7.71 -20.78 -9.04
CA HIS A 828 -6.86 -19.75 -8.45
C HIS A 828 -5.54 -20.33 -7.93
N PHE A 829 -5.56 -21.52 -7.31
CA PHE A 829 -4.37 -22.26 -6.89
C PHE A 829 -3.76 -23.16 -8.00
N ALA A 830 -4.12 -22.92 -9.27
CA ALA A 830 -3.68 -23.70 -10.44
C ALA A 830 -4.01 -25.20 -10.40
N ASP A 831 -4.97 -25.63 -9.57
CA ASP A 831 -5.58 -26.97 -9.61
C ASP A 831 -6.70 -27.00 -10.67
N PHE A 832 -6.28 -26.97 -11.93
CA PHE A 832 -7.22 -26.91 -13.07
C PHE A 832 -8.05 -28.18 -13.21
N ASP A 833 -7.50 -29.35 -12.88
CA ASP A 833 -8.22 -30.62 -12.90
C ASP A 833 -9.32 -30.64 -11.83
N GLY A 834 -9.00 -30.16 -10.62
CA GLY A 834 -9.99 -29.94 -9.56
C GLY A 834 -11.09 -28.96 -9.97
N ALA A 835 -10.73 -27.89 -10.69
CA ALA A 835 -11.68 -26.90 -11.19
C ALA A 835 -12.62 -27.48 -12.27
N LEU A 836 -12.09 -28.17 -13.28
CA LEU A 836 -12.89 -28.85 -14.29
C LEU A 836 -13.84 -29.88 -13.68
N LYS A 837 -13.35 -30.66 -12.71
CA LYS A 837 -14.19 -31.62 -11.97
C LYS A 837 -15.33 -30.93 -11.22
N ALA A 838 -15.06 -29.77 -10.61
CA ALA A 838 -16.07 -28.99 -9.91
C ALA A 838 -17.12 -28.39 -10.87
N TRP A 839 -16.72 -28.03 -12.10
CA TRP A 839 -17.59 -27.41 -13.11
C TRP A 839 -18.22 -28.38 -14.12
N ALA A 840 -18.14 -29.69 -13.88
CA ALA A 840 -18.67 -30.72 -14.79
C ALA A 840 -20.22 -30.70 -14.96
N GLY A 841 -20.94 -29.98 -14.10
CA GLY A 841 -22.40 -29.84 -14.19
C GLY A 841 -22.84 -28.97 -15.37
N ALA A 842 -24.00 -29.28 -15.96
CA ALA A 842 -24.51 -28.58 -17.15
C ALA A 842 -24.65 -27.05 -16.97
N GLU A 843 -25.01 -26.58 -15.77
CA GLU A 843 -25.16 -25.16 -15.43
C GLU A 843 -23.81 -24.39 -15.42
N LEU A 844 -22.68 -25.10 -15.30
CA LEU A 844 -21.33 -24.52 -15.22
C LEU A 844 -20.50 -24.84 -16.47
N LYS A 845 -21.13 -25.40 -17.51
CA LYS A 845 -20.48 -25.81 -18.75
C LYS A 845 -19.69 -24.68 -19.42
N ASN A 846 -20.19 -23.44 -19.37
CA ASN A 846 -19.49 -22.29 -19.96
C ASN A 846 -18.11 -22.07 -19.31
N TRP A 847 -18.02 -22.16 -17.98
CA TRP A 847 -16.75 -22.03 -17.25
C TRP A 847 -15.83 -23.23 -17.46
N HIS A 848 -16.40 -24.44 -17.46
CA HIS A 848 -15.70 -25.67 -17.78
C HIS A 848 -15.03 -25.60 -19.16
N ASP A 849 -15.83 -25.34 -20.20
CA ASP A 849 -15.36 -25.31 -21.59
C ASP A 849 -14.37 -24.16 -21.81
N TYR A 850 -14.56 -23.01 -21.14
CA TYR A 850 -13.63 -21.88 -21.19
C TYR A 850 -12.27 -22.23 -20.59
N LEU A 851 -12.22 -22.88 -19.43
CA LEU A 851 -10.97 -23.33 -18.80
C LEU A 851 -10.28 -24.40 -19.65
N GLN A 852 -11.03 -25.36 -20.17
CA GLN A 852 -10.50 -26.42 -21.04
C GLN A 852 -9.87 -25.85 -22.32
N GLN A 853 -10.52 -24.86 -22.94
CA GLN A 853 -9.96 -24.13 -24.08
C GLN A 853 -8.67 -23.39 -23.71
N GLY A 854 -8.62 -22.77 -22.53
CA GLY A 854 -7.42 -22.10 -22.02
C GLY A 854 -6.24 -23.05 -21.81
N GLN A 855 -6.49 -24.24 -21.24
CA GLN A 855 -5.47 -25.28 -21.09
C GLN A 855 -4.94 -25.75 -22.44
N HIS A 856 -5.83 -26.02 -23.40
CA HIS A 856 -5.42 -26.43 -24.74
C HIS A 856 -4.60 -25.34 -25.45
N LEU A 857 -5.03 -24.09 -25.37
CA LEU A 857 -4.31 -22.96 -25.96
C LEU A 857 -2.93 -22.78 -25.32
N ARG A 858 -2.81 -22.94 -24.00
CA ARG A 858 -1.53 -22.92 -23.29
C ARG A 858 -0.56 -23.98 -23.83
N GLU A 859 -1.03 -25.20 -24.08
CA GLU A 859 -0.21 -26.28 -24.67
C GLU A 859 0.26 -25.93 -26.09
N LEU A 860 -0.61 -25.32 -26.90
CA LEU A 860 -0.27 -24.87 -28.25
C LEU A 860 0.77 -23.74 -28.23
N LEU A 861 0.60 -22.77 -27.32
CA LEU A 861 1.52 -21.63 -27.15
C LEU A 861 2.93 -22.08 -26.74
N ALA A 862 3.03 -23.12 -25.91
CA ALA A 862 4.32 -23.71 -25.51
C ALA A 862 5.12 -24.29 -26.69
N HIS A 863 4.46 -24.59 -27.82
CA HIS A 863 5.07 -25.11 -29.05
C HIS A 863 4.89 -24.13 -30.23
N SER A 864 4.75 -22.83 -29.94
CA SER A 864 4.57 -21.80 -30.96
C SER A 864 5.80 -21.67 -31.87
N THR A 865 5.54 -21.31 -33.12
CA THR A 865 6.53 -21.07 -34.17
C THR A 865 6.16 -19.78 -34.92
N ALA A 866 7.11 -19.19 -35.65
CA ALA A 866 6.81 -18.02 -36.49
C ALA A 866 5.68 -18.23 -37.50
N LYS A 867 5.42 -19.48 -37.92
CA LYS A 867 4.39 -19.80 -38.93
C LYS A 867 2.97 -19.81 -38.35
N ASN A 868 2.79 -20.18 -37.09
CA ASN A 868 1.47 -20.25 -36.43
C ASN A 868 1.24 -19.14 -35.39
N ALA A 869 2.22 -18.26 -35.19
CA ALA A 869 2.16 -17.15 -34.24
C ALA A 869 0.91 -16.29 -34.42
N GLN A 870 0.59 -15.87 -35.66
CA GLN A 870 -0.59 -15.03 -35.93
C GLN A 870 -1.90 -15.74 -35.53
N THR A 871 -2.06 -17.00 -35.93
CA THR A 871 -3.27 -17.77 -35.59
C THR A 871 -3.40 -17.99 -34.08
N LEU A 872 -2.29 -18.24 -33.38
CA LEU A 872 -2.31 -18.39 -31.92
C LEU A 872 -2.62 -17.08 -31.19
N TYR A 873 -2.14 -15.95 -31.72
CA TYR A 873 -2.51 -14.61 -31.24
C TYR A 873 -4.02 -14.39 -31.36
N GLU A 874 -4.61 -14.65 -32.52
CA GLU A 874 -6.06 -14.50 -32.74
C GLU A 874 -6.88 -15.42 -31.82
N GLN A 875 -6.42 -16.66 -31.61
CA GLN A 875 -7.07 -17.60 -30.68
C GLN A 875 -7.04 -17.11 -29.23
N TRP A 876 -5.90 -16.58 -28.77
CA TRP A 876 -5.76 -16.03 -27.42
C TRP A 876 -6.59 -14.77 -27.25
N ALA A 877 -6.55 -13.84 -28.20
CA ALA A 877 -7.38 -12.64 -28.21
C ALA A 877 -8.87 -13.00 -28.10
N ASN A 878 -9.33 -13.96 -28.91
CA ASN A 878 -10.72 -14.42 -28.90
C ASN A 878 -11.11 -15.12 -27.59
N TRP A 879 -10.20 -15.94 -27.04
CA TRP A 879 -10.41 -16.58 -25.73
C TRP A 879 -10.58 -15.51 -24.65
N GLN A 880 -9.68 -14.53 -24.56
CA GLN A 880 -9.75 -13.47 -23.54
C GLN A 880 -11.07 -12.67 -23.60
N GLN A 881 -11.54 -12.32 -24.79
CA GLN A 881 -12.80 -11.58 -24.99
C GLN A 881 -14.05 -12.41 -24.66
N LYS A 882 -13.96 -13.74 -24.68
CA LYS A 882 -15.07 -14.67 -24.40
C LYS A 882 -15.15 -15.11 -22.93
N ASN A 883 -14.41 -14.47 -22.03
CA ASN A 883 -14.49 -14.79 -20.61
C ASN A 883 -15.97 -14.69 -20.12
N PRO A 884 -16.52 -15.74 -19.50
CA PRO A 884 -17.92 -15.77 -19.09
C PRO A 884 -18.25 -14.92 -17.86
N GLY A 885 -17.25 -14.38 -17.15
CA GLY A 885 -17.43 -13.52 -15.98
C GLY A 885 -17.82 -12.08 -16.31
N GLU A 886 -18.33 -11.38 -15.30
CA GLU A 886 -18.56 -9.93 -15.39
C GLU A 886 -17.25 -9.19 -15.64
N GLN A 887 -17.37 -8.00 -16.20
CA GLN A 887 -16.24 -7.20 -16.65
C GLN A 887 -16.17 -5.90 -15.83
N LEU A 888 -14.98 -5.53 -15.38
CA LEU A 888 -14.72 -4.38 -14.53
C LEU A 888 -13.67 -3.47 -15.14
N TRP A 889 -13.76 -2.20 -14.83
CA TRP A 889 -12.73 -1.22 -15.19
C TRP A 889 -11.52 -1.36 -14.26
N LYS A 890 -10.36 -1.66 -14.83
CA LYS A 890 -9.06 -1.71 -14.13
C LYS A 890 -8.15 -0.60 -14.65
N ASN A 891 -7.21 -0.15 -13.83
CA ASN A 891 -6.28 0.92 -14.19
C ASN A 891 -5.44 0.52 -15.43
N GLY A 892 -5.37 1.41 -16.44
CA GLY A 892 -4.63 1.21 -17.69
C GLY A 892 -3.39 2.09 -17.86
N VAL A 893 -2.80 2.64 -16.80
CA VAL A 893 -1.66 3.57 -16.87
C VAL A 893 -0.44 2.99 -17.58
N ARG A 894 -0.24 1.66 -17.56
CA ARG A 894 0.84 0.97 -18.31
C ARG A 894 0.83 1.23 -19.83
N TYR A 895 -0.34 1.57 -20.39
CA TYR A 895 -0.48 1.85 -21.81
C TYR A 895 0.04 3.24 -22.17
N ILE A 896 0.13 4.16 -21.20
CA ILE A 896 0.59 5.52 -21.43
C ILE A 896 2.11 5.53 -21.63
N LYS A 897 2.55 5.93 -22.83
CA LYS A 897 3.96 5.99 -23.24
C LYS A 897 4.50 7.41 -23.31
N ASP A 898 3.70 8.38 -23.74
CA ASP A 898 4.10 9.80 -23.73
C ASP A 898 2.96 10.75 -23.34
N TYR A 899 3.32 11.93 -22.85
CA TYR A 899 2.41 12.99 -22.37
C TYR A 899 3.19 14.30 -22.12
N ALA A 900 2.48 15.42 -22.00
CA ALA A 900 3.09 16.72 -21.70
C ALA A 900 3.48 16.86 -20.21
N ALA A 901 2.58 16.45 -19.32
CA ALA A 901 2.74 16.53 -17.87
C ALA A 901 1.92 15.45 -17.17
N SER A 902 2.31 15.05 -15.97
CA SER A 902 1.49 14.21 -15.11
C SER A 902 0.75 15.05 -14.08
N ASP A 903 -0.54 14.80 -13.88
CA ASP A 903 -1.39 15.49 -12.90
C ASP A 903 -1.73 14.54 -11.74
N THR A 904 -1.26 14.85 -10.54
CA THR A 904 -1.66 14.13 -9.33
C THR A 904 -2.84 14.86 -8.69
N TYR A 905 -3.99 14.20 -8.63
CA TYR A 905 -5.19 14.72 -7.98
C TYR A 905 -5.19 14.36 -6.51
N TYR A 906 -5.57 15.32 -5.67
CA TYR A 906 -5.87 15.11 -4.26
C TYR A 906 -7.35 15.31 -4.01
N LEU A 907 -8.03 14.25 -3.58
CA LEU A 907 -9.44 14.28 -3.19
C LEU A 907 -9.52 14.48 -1.67
N VAL A 908 -9.71 15.73 -1.27
CA VAL A 908 -9.51 16.22 0.11
C VAL A 908 -10.35 15.46 1.14
N GLU A 909 -11.60 15.13 0.79
CA GLU A 909 -12.57 14.48 1.69
C GLU A 909 -12.23 13.02 1.96
N ARG A 910 -11.68 12.32 0.96
CA ARG A 910 -11.29 10.90 1.08
C ARG A 910 -9.85 10.74 1.56
N ASP A 911 -9.04 11.80 1.51
CA ASP A 911 -7.59 11.76 1.71
C ASP A 911 -6.89 10.75 0.78
N ILE A 912 -7.34 10.69 -0.47
CA ILE A 912 -6.76 9.83 -1.50
C ILE A 912 -6.13 10.64 -2.62
N TYR A 913 -5.17 10.02 -3.28
CA TYR A 913 -4.50 10.57 -4.43
C TYR A 913 -4.74 9.67 -5.63
N SER A 914 -4.89 10.27 -6.80
CA SER A 914 -4.96 9.56 -8.09
C SER A 914 -4.10 10.27 -9.13
N GLN A 915 -3.72 9.53 -10.18
CA GLN A 915 -2.82 10.01 -11.22
C GLN A 915 -3.54 10.10 -12.56
N ALA A 916 -3.30 11.20 -13.27
CA ALA A 916 -3.72 11.43 -14.65
C ALA A 916 -2.56 12.04 -15.46
N PHE A 917 -2.77 12.19 -16.76
CA PHE A 917 -1.77 12.61 -17.72
C PHE A 917 -2.33 13.69 -18.62
N ARG A 918 -1.61 14.80 -18.72
CA ARG A 918 -2.00 15.98 -19.46
C ARG A 918 -1.66 15.83 -20.93
N ALA A 919 -2.67 15.99 -21.76
CA ALA A 919 -2.55 16.19 -23.19
C ALA A 919 -2.72 17.67 -23.54
N THR A 920 -1.97 18.10 -24.56
CA THR A 920 -2.09 19.40 -25.21
C THR A 920 -2.15 19.18 -26.73
N GLN A 921 -2.48 20.22 -27.49
CA GLN A 921 -2.45 20.14 -28.95
C GLN A 921 -1.06 19.79 -29.50
N GLU A 922 -0.01 20.39 -28.93
CA GLU A 922 1.38 20.16 -29.36
C GLU A 922 1.93 18.81 -28.89
N ARG A 923 1.43 18.32 -27.76
CA ARG A 923 1.89 17.07 -27.15
C ARG A 923 0.72 16.25 -26.60
N PRO A 924 0.23 15.27 -27.38
CA PRO A 924 -0.86 14.40 -26.96
C PRO A 924 -0.42 13.44 -25.86
N VAL A 925 -1.40 12.85 -25.17
CA VAL A 925 -1.17 11.60 -24.44
C VAL A 925 -1.14 10.46 -25.45
N VAL A 926 -0.05 9.69 -25.46
CA VAL A 926 0.16 8.56 -26.38
C VAL A 926 -0.02 7.25 -25.62
N LEU A 927 -0.94 6.42 -26.09
CA LEU A 927 -1.15 5.05 -25.63
C LEU A 927 -0.56 4.07 -26.63
N LYS A 928 0.15 3.03 -26.16
CA LYS A 928 0.53 1.87 -26.97
C LYS A 928 0.05 0.60 -26.31
N LEU A 929 -0.72 -0.20 -27.05
CA LEU A 929 -1.25 -1.46 -26.56
C LEU A 929 -1.51 -2.45 -27.69
N LEU A 930 -1.60 -3.72 -27.32
CA LEU A 930 -2.00 -4.82 -28.17
C LEU A 930 -3.48 -5.11 -27.92
N GLY A 931 -4.32 -4.96 -28.94
CA GLY A 931 -5.75 -5.24 -28.83
C GLY A 931 -6.08 -6.73 -29.01
N PRO A 932 -7.35 -7.13 -28.97
CA PRO A 932 -8.53 -6.29 -28.79
C PRO A 932 -8.72 -5.94 -27.31
N ALA A 933 -9.06 -4.68 -27.05
CA ALA A 933 -9.28 -4.17 -25.70
C ALA A 933 -10.43 -3.15 -25.70
N THR A 934 -11.15 -3.05 -24.59
CA THR A 934 -12.12 -1.97 -24.38
C THR A 934 -11.55 -1.03 -23.34
N LEU A 935 -11.32 0.22 -23.74
CA LEU A 935 -10.79 1.26 -22.87
C LEU A 935 -11.91 2.18 -22.39
N ASN A 936 -11.81 2.68 -21.17
CA ASN A 936 -12.56 3.83 -20.69
C ASN A 936 -11.60 5.00 -20.51
N LEU A 937 -11.77 6.03 -21.33
CA LEU A 937 -11.00 7.26 -21.31
C LEU A 937 -11.70 8.23 -20.36
N LEU A 938 -11.06 8.52 -19.23
CA LEU A 938 -11.53 9.41 -18.19
C LEU A 938 -10.88 10.79 -18.38
N VAL A 939 -11.60 11.71 -18.98
CA VAL A 939 -11.08 13.01 -19.44
C VAL A 939 -11.62 14.14 -18.59
N ARG A 940 -10.73 15.04 -18.15
CA ARG A 940 -11.07 16.27 -17.44
C ARG A 940 -10.50 17.47 -18.19
N PRO A 941 -11.34 18.30 -18.84
CA PRO A 941 -10.90 19.58 -19.40
C PRO A 941 -10.29 20.46 -18.30
N MET A 942 -9.17 21.12 -18.61
CA MET A 942 -8.47 21.96 -17.63
C MET A 942 -8.98 23.39 -17.73
N HIS A 943 -9.47 23.91 -16.62
CA HIS A 943 -9.97 25.27 -16.46
C HIS A 943 -8.86 26.19 -16.02
N ARG A 944 -8.85 27.43 -16.55
CA ARG A 944 -7.88 28.43 -16.12
C ARG A 944 -8.40 29.14 -14.86
N PRO A 945 -7.56 29.34 -13.82
CA PRO A 945 -7.99 29.93 -12.55
C PRO A 945 -8.53 31.36 -12.67
N ASP A 946 -8.14 32.09 -13.72
CA ASP A 946 -8.59 33.45 -14.04
C ASP A 946 -9.97 33.51 -14.69
N GLN A 947 -10.56 32.37 -15.06
CA GLN A 947 -11.88 32.26 -15.68
C GLN A 947 -12.75 31.16 -15.03
N PRO A 948 -12.96 31.18 -13.69
CA PRO A 948 -13.55 30.04 -12.97
C PRO A 948 -15.06 29.83 -13.24
N GLU A 949 -15.76 30.84 -13.77
CA GLU A 949 -17.19 30.75 -14.07
C GLU A 949 -17.48 30.38 -15.53
N LEU A 950 -16.47 30.32 -16.39
CA LEU A 950 -16.66 30.00 -17.80
C LEU A 950 -16.78 28.48 -17.97
N ALA A 951 -17.96 28.00 -18.35
CA ALA A 951 -18.10 26.62 -18.79
C ALA A 951 -17.29 26.40 -20.09
N LEU A 952 -16.68 25.22 -20.21
CA LEU A 952 -15.87 24.85 -21.36
C LEU A 952 -16.62 23.91 -22.30
N ASP A 953 -16.63 24.30 -23.57
CA ASP A 953 -17.07 23.49 -24.70
C ASP A 953 -15.88 23.18 -25.60
N GLY A 954 -15.76 21.95 -26.08
CA GLY A 954 -14.68 21.56 -26.97
C GLY A 954 -14.72 20.10 -27.38
N TRP A 955 -13.62 19.64 -27.96
CA TRP A 955 -13.50 18.30 -28.51
C TRP A 955 -12.25 17.61 -27.96
N LEU A 956 -12.40 16.33 -27.63
CA LEU A 956 -11.30 15.39 -27.50
C LEU A 956 -11.03 14.79 -28.89
N ASP A 957 -9.84 15.04 -29.42
CA ASP A 957 -9.33 14.43 -30.64
C ASP A 957 -8.66 13.10 -30.28
N ILE A 958 -9.03 12.04 -31.00
CA ILE A 958 -8.51 10.68 -30.83
C ILE A 958 -7.99 10.22 -32.19
N ALA A 959 -6.68 10.06 -32.32
CA ALA A 959 -6.08 9.44 -33.50
C ALA A 959 -5.60 8.03 -33.13
N ASP A 960 -6.12 7.01 -33.80
CA ASP A 960 -5.76 5.60 -33.59
C ASP A 960 -5.16 5.06 -34.88
N ASN A 961 -3.83 4.92 -34.91
CA ASN A 961 -3.07 4.65 -36.13
C ASN A 961 -3.45 5.66 -37.25
N ASP A 962 -4.09 5.21 -38.33
CA ASP A 962 -4.51 6.01 -39.48
C ASP A 962 -5.95 6.56 -39.36
N GLU A 963 -6.68 6.19 -38.30
CA GLU A 963 -8.06 6.62 -38.08
C GLU A 963 -8.13 7.81 -37.11
N SER A 964 -9.16 8.66 -37.25
CA SER A 964 -9.34 9.83 -36.40
C SER A 964 -10.80 10.03 -36.02
N TYR A 965 -11.02 10.29 -34.74
CA TYR A 965 -12.32 10.44 -34.10
C TYR A 965 -12.34 11.71 -33.24
N ARG A 966 -13.53 12.30 -33.08
CA ARG A 966 -13.74 13.45 -32.19
C ARG A 966 -14.89 13.18 -31.23
N TYR A 967 -14.69 13.49 -29.96
CA TYR A 967 -15.71 13.35 -28.92
C TYR A 967 -15.95 14.69 -28.22
N PRO A 968 -17.20 15.20 -28.18
CA PRO A 968 -17.47 16.51 -27.60
C PRO A 968 -17.51 16.46 -26.07
N TYR A 969 -17.02 17.51 -25.43
CA TYR A 969 -17.38 17.86 -24.06
C TYR A 969 -18.12 19.19 -24.06
N LEU A 970 -19.29 19.23 -23.43
CA LEU A 970 -20.20 20.37 -23.45
C LEU A 970 -20.48 20.84 -22.03
N ASN A 971 -20.56 22.17 -21.85
CA ASN A 971 -20.85 22.88 -20.62
C ASN A 971 -20.05 22.34 -19.42
N ASN A 972 -18.77 22.01 -19.63
CA ASN A 972 -17.93 21.43 -18.60
C ASN A 972 -17.59 22.50 -17.55
N GLN A 973 -17.78 22.19 -16.27
CA GLN A 973 -17.51 23.09 -15.15
C GLN A 973 -16.39 22.53 -14.26
N ILE A 974 -15.83 23.36 -13.38
CA ILE A 974 -14.81 22.94 -12.42
C ILE A 974 -15.37 21.87 -11.46
N ALA A 975 -14.63 20.78 -11.29
CA ALA A 975 -14.97 19.73 -10.34
C ALA A 975 -14.70 20.20 -8.90
N ARG A 976 -15.70 20.07 -8.03
CA ARG A 976 -15.59 20.44 -6.62
C ARG A 976 -14.83 19.36 -5.83
N GLY A 977 -14.00 19.80 -4.88
CA GLY A 977 -13.31 18.89 -3.93
C GLY A 977 -12.03 18.22 -4.46
N LEU A 978 -11.65 18.46 -5.71
CA LEU A 978 -10.40 18.00 -6.31
C LEU A 978 -9.37 19.13 -6.37
N LYS A 979 -8.11 18.82 -6.08
CA LYS A 979 -6.97 19.73 -6.25
C LYS A 979 -5.85 19.05 -7.02
N ILE A 980 -5.11 19.81 -7.83
CA ILE A 980 -3.88 19.32 -8.45
C ILE A 980 -2.73 19.58 -7.48
N VAL A 981 -1.91 18.56 -7.25
CA VAL A 981 -0.74 18.68 -6.37
C VAL A 981 0.34 19.51 -7.06
N GLY A 982 0.80 20.57 -6.39
CA GLY A 982 1.97 21.35 -6.82
C GLY A 982 1.77 22.25 -8.04
N SER A 983 0.54 22.42 -8.53
CA SER A 983 0.21 23.35 -9.62
C SER A 983 -1.07 24.11 -9.29
N ASP A 984 -0.99 25.44 -9.36
CA ASP A 984 -2.13 26.35 -9.26
C ASP A 984 -2.53 26.89 -10.65
N ASP A 985 -1.88 26.41 -11.72
CA ASP A 985 -2.05 26.94 -13.08
C ASP A 985 -3.38 26.52 -13.72
N PHE A 986 -3.99 25.44 -13.19
CA PHE A 986 -5.21 24.86 -13.71
C PHE A 986 -6.10 24.34 -12.59
N GLN A 987 -7.41 24.36 -12.83
CA GLN A 987 -8.42 23.67 -12.06
C GLN A 987 -9.01 22.54 -12.91
N VAL A 988 -9.25 21.37 -12.32
CA VAL A 988 -9.78 20.23 -13.07
C VAL A 988 -11.28 20.38 -13.31
N GLY A 989 -11.70 20.13 -14.53
CA GLY A 989 -13.11 20.07 -14.90
C GLY A 989 -13.81 18.80 -14.43
N ASN A 990 -15.13 18.78 -14.59
CA ASN A 990 -15.98 17.61 -14.40
C ASN A 990 -15.53 16.48 -15.33
N LEU A 991 -15.73 15.25 -14.87
CA LEU A 991 -15.30 14.05 -15.58
C LEU A 991 -16.16 13.81 -16.81
N VAL A 992 -15.51 13.59 -17.95
CA VAL A 992 -16.10 13.10 -19.19
C VAL A 992 -15.57 11.70 -19.43
N SER A 993 -16.46 10.71 -19.57
CA SER A 993 -16.09 9.30 -19.73
C SER A 993 -16.43 8.84 -21.14
N LEU A 994 -15.48 8.22 -21.83
CA LEU A 994 -15.67 7.66 -23.16
C LEU A 994 -15.19 6.21 -23.21
N THR A 995 -16.09 5.31 -23.58
CA THR A 995 -15.74 3.93 -23.92
C THR A 995 -15.22 3.85 -25.35
N TYR A 996 -13.96 3.44 -25.52
CA TYR A 996 -13.28 3.27 -26.80
C TYR A 996 -12.92 1.81 -27.03
N ARG A 997 -13.22 1.25 -28.21
CA ARG A 997 -12.93 -0.14 -28.56
C ARG A 997 -11.72 -0.22 -29.47
N VAL A 998 -10.70 -0.93 -29.02
CA VAL A 998 -9.45 -1.16 -29.75
C VAL A 998 -9.57 -2.47 -30.53
N GLY A 999 -9.23 -2.42 -31.82
CA GLY A 999 -9.28 -3.56 -32.74
C GLY A 999 -8.20 -4.61 -32.47
N LEU A 1000 -8.11 -5.62 -33.34
CA LEU A 1000 -7.03 -6.60 -33.29
C LEU A 1000 -5.71 -5.98 -33.78
N GLY A 1001 -4.60 -6.38 -33.14
CA GLY A 1001 -3.26 -5.98 -33.50
C GLY A 1001 -2.71 -4.82 -32.66
N TRP A 1002 -1.67 -4.19 -33.19
CA TRP A 1002 -0.97 -3.07 -32.56
C TRP A 1002 -1.69 -1.74 -32.77
N HIS A 1003 -1.83 -0.98 -31.68
CA HIS A 1003 -2.46 0.34 -31.71
C HIS A 1003 -1.58 1.39 -31.02
N GLU A 1004 -1.33 2.49 -31.72
CA GLU A 1004 -0.82 3.74 -31.17
C GLU A 1004 -1.96 4.77 -31.17
N ILE A 1005 -2.49 5.08 -29.98
CA ILE A 1005 -3.62 6.00 -29.81
C ILE A 1005 -3.10 7.32 -29.25
N LYS A 1006 -3.39 8.44 -29.93
CA LYS A 1006 -3.03 9.79 -29.52
C LYS A 1006 -4.29 10.55 -29.11
N LEU A 1007 -4.24 11.12 -27.91
CA LEU A 1007 -5.35 11.86 -27.31
C LEU A 1007 -4.93 13.31 -27.10
N SER A 1008 -5.69 14.27 -27.63
CA SER A 1008 -5.43 15.71 -27.49
C SER A 1008 -6.72 16.52 -27.52
N SER A 1009 -6.60 17.84 -27.32
CA SER A 1009 -7.68 18.80 -27.54
C SER A 1009 -7.10 20.12 -28.03
N GLU A 1010 -7.72 20.73 -29.03
CA GLU A 1010 -7.31 22.02 -29.58
C GLU A 1010 -7.76 23.21 -28.71
N GLN A 1011 -8.82 23.06 -27.91
CA GLN A 1011 -9.44 24.18 -27.18
C GLN A 1011 -8.78 24.44 -25.83
N THR A 1012 -8.48 23.39 -25.07
CA THR A 1012 -7.83 23.50 -23.76
C THR A 1012 -6.99 22.24 -23.49
N PRO A 1013 -5.92 22.31 -22.68
CA PRO A 1013 -5.31 21.10 -22.14
C PRO A 1013 -6.36 20.21 -21.47
N VAL A 1014 -6.23 18.91 -21.64
CA VAL A 1014 -7.10 17.92 -21.00
C VAL A 1014 -6.24 16.98 -20.16
N SER A 1015 -6.76 16.56 -19.02
CA SER A 1015 -6.09 15.58 -18.18
C SER A 1015 -6.83 14.25 -18.23
N ILE A 1016 -6.09 13.18 -18.54
CA ILE A 1016 -6.63 11.90 -18.98
C ILE A 1016 -6.12 10.79 -18.06
N SER A 1017 -7.04 9.98 -17.56
CA SER A 1017 -6.76 8.66 -16.99
C SER A 1017 -7.35 7.60 -17.91
N VAL A 1018 -6.70 6.43 -17.97
CA VAL A 1018 -7.16 5.31 -18.81
C VAL A 1018 -7.49 4.14 -17.93
N GLN A 1019 -8.61 3.49 -18.21
CA GLN A 1019 -8.97 2.20 -17.66
C GLN A 1019 -9.19 1.19 -18.78
N GLU A 1020 -8.98 -0.08 -18.50
CA GLU A 1020 -9.27 -1.20 -19.39
C GLU A 1020 -10.33 -2.10 -18.77
N GLN A 1021 -11.25 -2.57 -19.58
CA GLN A 1021 -12.23 -3.56 -19.19
C GLN A 1021 -11.58 -4.94 -19.06
N ARG A 1022 -11.61 -5.53 -17.86
CA ARG A 1022 -11.06 -6.86 -17.57
C ARG A 1022 -12.06 -7.74 -16.81
N PRO A 1023 -11.99 -9.07 -16.94
CA PRO A 1023 -12.86 -9.97 -16.19
C PRO A 1023 -12.67 -9.81 -14.67
N GLU A 1024 -13.77 -9.79 -13.92
CA GLU A 1024 -13.77 -9.86 -12.46
C GLU A 1024 -13.13 -11.15 -11.96
N LEU A 1025 -13.48 -12.27 -12.62
CA LEU A 1025 -13.01 -13.61 -12.30
C LEU A 1025 -12.07 -14.11 -13.41
N ALA A 1026 -10.87 -13.52 -13.45
CA ALA A 1026 -9.83 -13.93 -14.39
C ALA A 1026 -9.37 -15.38 -14.12
N MET A 1027 -9.12 -16.14 -15.20
CA MET A 1027 -8.59 -17.49 -15.11
C MET A 1027 -7.06 -17.44 -15.09
N THR A 1028 -6.43 -18.18 -14.18
CA THR A 1028 -4.96 -18.19 -14.00
C THR A 1028 -4.22 -19.07 -15.03
N VAL A 1029 -4.97 -19.77 -15.89
CA VAL A 1029 -4.41 -20.71 -16.89
C VAL A 1029 -3.54 -20.01 -17.92
N LEU A 1030 -3.87 -18.77 -18.29
CA LEU A 1030 -3.12 -17.93 -19.21
C LEU A 1030 -3.06 -16.50 -18.64
N PRO A 1031 -1.94 -15.78 -18.79
CA PRO A 1031 -1.86 -14.38 -18.42
C PRO A 1031 -2.78 -13.52 -19.33
N PRO A 1032 -3.05 -12.25 -18.99
CA PRO A 1032 -3.64 -11.33 -19.94
C PRO A 1032 -2.71 -11.15 -21.15
N LEU A 1033 -3.31 -11.04 -22.33
CA LEU A 1033 -2.64 -10.79 -23.59
C LEU A 1033 -2.16 -9.33 -23.62
N THR A 1034 -0.85 -9.16 -23.53
CA THR A 1034 -0.15 -7.86 -23.55
C THR A 1034 1.05 -7.96 -24.50
N GLU A 1035 1.68 -6.82 -24.80
CA GLU A 1035 2.96 -6.81 -25.52
C GLU A 1035 3.98 -7.74 -24.88
N GLU A 1036 4.15 -7.62 -23.56
CA GLU A 1036 5.20 -8.29 -22.81
C GLU A 1036 4.94 -9.80 -22.72
N THR A 1037 3.69 -10.20 -22.48
CA THR A 1037 3.32 -11.62 -22.40
C THR A 1037 3.39 -12.30 -23.76
N TRP A 1038 2.97 -11.62 -24.83
CA TRP A 1038 3.11 -12.15 -26.19
C TRP A 1038 4.57 -12.33 -26.58
N SER A 1039 5.38 -11.28 -26.40
CA SER A 1039 6.81 -11.31 -26.75
C SER A 1039 7.62 -12.30 -25.92
N GLY A 1040 7.18 -12.58 -24.69
CA GLY A 1040 7.81 -13.57 -23.80
C GLY A 1040 7.47 -15.03 -24.10
N ILE A 1041 6.45 -15.28 -24.92
CA ILE A 1041 5.96 -16.62 -25.30
C ILE A 1041 6.32 -16.95 -26.75
N ALA A 1042 6.06 -16.03 -27.67
CA ALA A 1042 6.41 -16.16 -29.07
C ALA A 1042 7.70 -15.35 -29.31
N ALA A 1043 8.80 -15.99 -29.72
CA ALA A 1043 10.02 -15.30 -30.16
C ALA A 1043 9.82 -14.56 -31.51
N VAL A 1044 8.68 -13.90 -31.68
CA VAL A 1044 8.12 -13.37 -32.94
C VAL A 1044 7.35 -12.09 -32.63
N THR A 1045 7.62 -11.04 -33.40
CA THR A 1045 6.89 -9.76 -33.33
C THR A 1045 5.40 -9.97 -33.62
N PRO A 1046 4.46 -9.34 -32.89
CA PRO A 1046 3.05 -9.43 -33.22
C PRO A 1046 2.76 -8.90 -34.63
N PRO A 1047 1.71 -9.39 -35.30
CA PRO A 1047 1.34 -8.94 -36.64
C PRO A 1047 0.89 -7.46 -36.67
N ASN A 1048 1.27 -6.72 -37.72
CA ASN A 1048 0.92 -5.31 -37.89
C ASN A 1048 -0.58 -5.12 -38.18
N TYR A 1049 -1.17 -4.04 -37.69
CA TYR A 1049 -2.58 -3.64 -37.90
C TYR A 1049 -3.01 -3.70 -39.38
N SER A 1050 -2.13 -3.29 -40.30
CA SER A 1050 -2.38 -3.30 -41.76
C SER A 1050 -2.66 -4.68 -42.36
N GLN A 1051 -2.40 -5.77 -41.63
CA GLN A 1051 -2.71 -7.15 -42.07
C GLN A 1051 -4.14 -7.57 -41.74
N PHE A 1052 -4.88 -6.79 -40.94
CA PHE A 1052 -6.24 -7.11 -40.48
C PHE A 1052 -7.34 -6.22 -41.08
N SER A 1053 -6.97 -5.16 -41.82
CA SER A 1053 -7.89 -4.11 -42.30
C SER A 1053 -8.78 -4.49 -43.49
N SER A 1054 -9.05 -5.78 -43.75
CA SER A 1054 -9.92 -6.22 -44.86
C SER A 1054 -11.39 -6.47 -44.48
N GLY A 1055 -11.79 -6.21 -43.23
CA GLY A 1055 -13.18 -6.25 -42.79
C GLY A 1055 -13.61 -4.90 -42.24
N LYS A 1056 -14.39 -4.13 -43.00
CA LYS A 1056 -15.10 -2.96 -42.47
C LYS A 1056 -16.08 -3.40 -41.35
N PRO A 1057 -16.32 -2.56 -40.32
CA PRO A 1057 -17.17 -2.89 -39.18
C PRO A 1057 -18.60 -3.28 -39.57
#